data_AF-A0A7C5HGH6-F1
#
_entry.id   AF-A0A7C5HGH6-F1
#
_cell.length_a   1.000
_cell.length_b   1.000
_cell.length_c   1.000
_cell.angle_alpha   90.00
_cell.angle_beta   90.00
_cell.angle_gamma   90.00
#
_symmetry.space_group_name_H-M   'P 1'
#
loop_
_entity.id
_entity.type
_entity.pdbx_description
1 polymer ?
#
loop_
_entity_poly.entity_id
_entity_poly.type
_entity_poly.pdbx_seq_one_letter_code
_entity_poly.pdbx_strand_id
1 'polypeptide(L)'
;MKEIIKNEKGAIILMLVAMIVVLVSVISAFSLINLVQNDHLQTQYQNDKIQEELLLRSEAVRTQLSLENDKNKPLPEREVEILANDRITTYTIENKKEYTMISNFMGYATAEAVAIRSLASARRSRIFIKTNYSPIKRYSERLLRNESLAQYQYFSDEEASENAEGTDDPVKFWGPDVLNGPVHSNSDIWIQQAGGGNNMGWPTFHAMVSTAGIFRKFPEGTHLPDTEAPMDQIFQGGWQEEVASIIFEPTANDIKQNGIRPFDSTKEIVYVKLDGNTYSSMYGDIEFVGIDTFGVYSWYPHTPAWANAVTNAGFNWFEDTDHLWTNYIPMYDTLWTSGPSGTISNQCVWMESELWIEGVVAGKQTWGSADTVFVVGDIWYDGTPIGTSPDDEDNPNRDDYFGLVSEQKILIRYKHKDPFDDMVVRTDNCNDIYLYGAYAAIADGNESLFGIESCHYDGIFTFQYHHMHGSTPDFRAMSPYTGDDTLFSFIDFHKFIYPPNTFVPPNIEDFNLHGAAPVAPYNMCGFPYEDNGYLNSFPNNGPTYAIPYGTDWPYYNPIWPESAANITTERGAIHIFGAIAQRRRGFVHRSGSDPFNHPQGLSSPSPWDIEDYHYSGNHPSCGYDKDYYYDNRFLFVQPPCYPQIYRGFGDTVLSDFKAENWMLKIPPK
;
A
#
# COMPACT_ATOMS: atom_id res chain seq x y z
N MET A 1 51.96 18.16 80.77
CA MET A 1 52.90 18.15 79.61
C MET A 1 54.38 18.20 80.05
N LYS A 2 54.79 19.14 80.92
CA LYS A 2 56.18 19.20 81.46
C LYS A 2 56.64 17.96 82.27
N GLU A 3 55.73 17.24 82.93
CA GLU A 3 56.03 16.02 83.69
C GLU A 3 56.30 14.79 82.80
N ILE A 4 55.75 14.74 81.58
CA ILE A 4 55.93 13.61 80.64
C ILE A 4 57.27 13.72 79.89
N ILE A 5 57.80 14.93 79.72
CA ILE A 5 59.05 15.20 79.00
C ILE A 5 60.30 14.87 79.86
N LYS A 6 60.16 14.83 81.19
CA LYS A 6 61.27 14.56 82.13
C LYS A 6 61.45 13.09 82.49
N ASN A 7 60.52 12.24 82.10
CA ASN A 7 60.62 10.79 82.28
C ASN A 7 61.02 10.19 80.93
N GLU A 8 62.15 9.49 80.86
CA GLU A 8 62.66 8.87 79.63
C GLU A 8 61.59 8.02 78.92
N LYS A 9 60.70 7.37 79.69
CA LYS A 9 59.58 6.60 79.15
C LYS A 9 58.50 7.47 78.48
N GLY A 10 58.25 8.68 78.98
CA GLY A 10 57.24 9.61 78.44
C GLY A 10 57.68 10.31 77.17
N ALA A 11 58.96 10.66 77.04
CA ALA A 11 59.54 11.22 75.81
C ALA A 11 59.56 10.21 74.66
N ILE A 12 59.88 8.94 74.95
CA ILE A 12 59.84 7.84 73.96
C ILE A 12 58.41 7.62 73.45
N ILE A 13 57.40 7.61 74.33
CA ILE A 13 55.99 7.45 73.93
C ILE A 13 55.53 8.60 73.02
N LEU A 14 55.94 9.85 73.32
CA LEU A 14 55.54 11.02 72.54
C LEU A 14 56.19 11.03 71.14
N MET A 15 57.45 10.59 71.04
CA MET A 15 58.14 10.38 69.75
C MET A 15 57.49 9.25 68.93
N LEU A 16 57.07 8.18 69.60
CA LEU A 16 56.41 7.03 68.97
C LEU A 16 55.02 7.40 68.45
N VAL A 17 54.24 8.18 69.20
CA VAL A 17 52.96 8.75 68.73
C VAL A 17 53.17 9.70 67.55
N ALA A 18 54.19 10.57 67.60
CA ALA A 18 54.50 11.47 66.48
C ALA A 18 54.92 10.71 65.22
N MET A 19 55.75 9.67 65.35
CA MET A 19 56.11 8.79 64.22
C MET A 19 54.89 8.05 63.66
N ILE A 20 53.98 7.56 64.50
CA ILE A 20 52.74 6.91 64.04
C ILE A 20 51.87 7.92 63.29
N VAL A 21 51.69 9.14 63.79
CA VAL A 21 50.90 10.18 63.10
C VAL A 21 51.51 10.53 61.74
N VAL A 22 52.84 10.66 61.66
CA VAL A 22 53.54 10.88 60.38
C VAL A 22 53.32 9.70 59.44
N LEU A 23 53.45 8.45 59.93
CA LEU A 23 53.26 7.26 59.11
C LEU A 23 51.82 7.16 58.58
N VAL A 24 50.82 7.42 59.42
CA VAL A 24 49.39 7.43 59.05
C VAL A 24 49.10 8.54 58.04
N SER A 25 49.68 9.73 58.21
CA SER A 25 49.51 10.83 57.25
C SER A 25 50.13 10.52 55.89
N VAL A 26 51.30 9.86 55.84
CA VAL A 26 51.95 9.43 54.60
C VAL A 26 51.14 8.33 53.91
N ILE A 27 50.68 7.32 54.65
CA ILE A 27 49.83 6.23 54.11
C ILE A 27 48.51 6.80 53.57
N SER A 28 47.90 7.74 54.28
CA SER A 28 46.66 8.41 53.85
C SER A 28 46.88 9.25 52.59
N ALA A 29 48.00 9.97 52.49
CA ALA A 29 48.36 10.73 51.29
C ALA A 29 48.59 9.81 50.08
N PHE A 30 49.29 8.69 50.24
CA PHE A 30 49.46 7.69 49.18
C PHE A 30 48.12 7.06 48.78
N SER A 31 47.25 6.76 49.74
CA SER A 31 45.91 6.23 49.47
C SER A 31 45.05 7.24 48.71
N LEU A 32 45.11 8.52 49.06
CA LEU A 32 44.37 9.58 48.37
C LEU A 32 44.90 9.77 46.94
N ILE A 33 46.23 9.76 46.74
CA ILE A 33 46.84 9.84 45.41
C ILE A 33 46.40 8.66 44.55
N ASN A 34 46.41 7.43 45.08
CA ASN A 34 45.95 6.25 44.36
C ASN A 34 44.44 6.32 44.04
N LEU A 35 43.62 6.84 44.96
CA LEU A 35 42.18 7.01 44.75
C LEU A 35 41.93 8.03 43.63
N VAL A 36 42.58 9.18 43.67
CA VAL A 36 42.46 10.22 42.63
C VAL A 36 42.98 9.71 41.28
N GLN A 37 44.06 8.94 41.26
CA GLN A 37 44.56 8.32 40.04
C GLN A 37 43.56 7.30 39.46
N ASN A 38 42.97 6.46 40.30
CA ASN A 38 41.96 5.49 39.87
C ASN A 38 40.68 6.17 39.36
N ASP A 39 40.20 7.18 40.07
CA ASP A 39 38.99 7.93 39.69
C ASP A 39 39.19 8.68 38.37
N HIS A 40 40.38 9.28 38.19
CA HIS A 40 40.78 9.90 36.93
C HIS A 40 40.84 8.87 35.78
N LEU A 41 41.38 7.67 36.02
CA LEU A 41 41.41 6.61 35.02
C LEU A 41 40.00 6.12 34.66
N GLN A 42 39.12 5.94 35.65
CA GLN A 42 37.74 5.52 35.42
C GLN A 42 36.96 6.54 34.60
N THR A 43 37.04 7.82 34.96
CA THR A 43 36.42 8.92 34.19
C THR A 43 36.93 8.91 32.74
N GLN A 44 38.22 8.68 32.54
CA GLN A 44 38.78 8.57 31.19
C GLN A 44 38.26 7.36 30.42
N TYR A 45 38.06 6.20 31.06
CA TYR A 45 37.46 5.03 30.41
C TYR A 45 36.00 5.25 30.04
N GLN A 46 35.23 5.98 30.86
CA GLN A 46 33.86 6.36 30.52
C GLN A 46 33.81 7.31 29.33
N ASN A 47 34.70 8.30 29.28
CA ASN A 47 34.81 9.20 28.13
C ASN A 47 35.19 8.44 26.85
N ASP A 48 36.19 7.55 26.92
CA ASP A 48 36.59 6.74 25.76
C ASP A 48 35.44 5.83 25.32
N LYS A 49 34.66 5.24 26.25
CA LYS A 49 33.47 4.44 25.92
C LYS A 49 32.45 5.22 25.10
N ILE A 50 32.10 6.44 25.52
CA ILE A 50 31.11 7.28 24.83
C ILE A 50 31.66 7.73 23.47
N GLN A 51 32.93 8.12 23.41
CA GLN A 51 33.56 8.58 22.17
C GLN A 51 33.71 7.46 21.14
N GLU A 52 34.16 6.28 21.56
CA GLU A 52 34.22 5.11 20.67
C GLU A 52 32.84 4.75 20.13
N GLU A 53 31.77 4.85 20.93
CA GLU A 53 30.40 4.59 20.46
C GLU A 53 29.94 5.61 19.41
N LEU A 54 30.14 6.91 19.65
CA LEU A 54 29.80 7.96 18.69
C LEU A 54 30.58 7.82 17.37
N LEU A 55 31.87 7.48 17.48
CA LEU A 55 32.72 7.24 16.32
C LEU A 55 32.27 6.02 15.51
N LEU A 56 31.84 4.94 16.16
CA LEU A 56 31.30 3.76 15.47
C LEU A 56 29.98 4.08 14.75
N ARG A 57 29.10 4.90 15.34
CA ARG A 57 27.87 5.36 14.66
C ARG A 57 28.22 6.17 13.39
N SER A 58 29.17 7.10 13.50
CA SER A 58 29.66 7.87 12.35
C SER A 58 30.30 6.97 11.28
N GLU A 59 31.06 5.96 11.70
CA GLU A 59 31.76 5.06 10.79
C GLU A 59 30.81 4.13 10.03
N ALA A 60 29.73 3.68 10.68
CA ALA A 60 28.70 2.88 10.03
C ALA A 60 28.04 3.62 8.86
N VAL A 61 27.76 4.92 9.00
CA VAL A 61 27.21 5.75 7.92
C VAL A 61 28.25 5.93 6.80
N ARG A 62 29.50 6.21 7.16
CA ARG A 62 30.59 6.39 6.17
C ARG A 62 30.82 5.12 5.33
N THR A 63 30.88 3.97 5.98
CA THR A 63 31.14 2.68 5.34
C THR A 63 29.97 2.24 4.45
N GLN A 64 28.73 2.53 4.87
CA GLN A 64 27.53 2.37 4.04
C GLN A 64 27.64 3.15 2.72
N LEU A 65 27.82 4.47 2.80
CA LEU A 65 27.93 5.33 1.61
C LEU A 65 29.07 4.92 0.68
N SER A 66 30.15 4.36 1.24
CA SER A 66 31.28 3.87 0.44
C SER A 66 30.94 2.62 -0.37
N LEU A 67 30.19 1.68 0.23
CA LEU A 67 29.83 0.41 -0.39
C LEU A 67 28.63 0.50 -1.31
N GLU A 68 27.73 1.47 -1.10
CA GLU A 68 26.66 1.77 -2.04
C GLU A 68 27.20 2.27 -3.38
N ASN A 69 28.26 3.09 -3.35
CA ASN A 69 28.92 3.57 -4.57
C ASN A 69 29.73 2.47 -5.28
N ASP A 70 30.37 1.58 -4.52
CA ASP A 70 31.12 0.44 -5.07
C ASP A 70 31.20 -0.69 -4.03
N LYS A 71 30.41 -1.75 -4.25
CA LYS A 71 30.36 -2.92 -3.36
C LYS A 71 31.73 -3.59 -3.19
N ASN A 72 32.66 -3.42 -4.14
CA ASN A 72 33.99 -4.00 -4.10
C ASN A 72 35.04 -3.11 -3.43
N LYS A 73 34.70 -1.87 -3.11
CA LYS A 73 35.64 -0.92 -2.51
C LYS A 73 36.19 -1.44 -1.18
N PRO A 74 37.52 -1.38 -0.96
CA PRO A 74 38.10 -1.69 0.35
C PRO A 74 37.69 -0.61 1.35
N LEU A 75 37.34 -1.03 2.56
CA LEU A 75 36.99 -0.11 3.66
C LEU A 75 38.29 0.36 4.34
N PRO A 76 38.69 1.64 4.21
CA PRO A 76 39.93 2.10 4.82
C PRO A 76 39.77 2.25 6.33
N GLU A 77 40.87 2.03 7.05
CA GLU A 77 40.97 2.39 8.47
C GLU A 77 40.81 3.91 8.64
N ARG A 78 40.31 4.33 9.80
CA ARG A 78 40.15 5.74 10.15
C ARG A 78 40.87 6.03 11.45
N GLU A 79 41.67 7.08 11.46
CA GLU A 79 42.23 7.65 12.69
C GLU A 79 41.58 9.01 12.96
N VAL A 80 41.16 9.21 14.21
CA VAL A 80 40.61 10.48 14.69
C VAL A 80 41.40 10.91 15.91
N GLU A 81 42.08 12.04 15.81
CA GLU A 81 42.81 12.63 16.93
C GLU A 81 41.95 13.68 17.62
N ILE A 82 41.70 13.48 18.92
CA ILE A 82 41.04 14.47 19.77
C ILE A 82 42.11 15.12 20.65
N LEU A 83 42.30 16.42 20.44
CA LEU A 83 43.20 17.27 21.21
C LEU A 83 42.44 17.89 22.38
N ALA A 84 42.91 17.60 23.59
CA ALA A 84 42.57 18.35 24.80
C ALA A 84 43.84 19.02 25.33
N ASN A 85 43.70 20.09 26.11
CA ASN A 85 44.82 20.91 26.60
C ASN A 85 45.99 20.09 27.21
N ASP A 86 45.68 18.95 27.84
CA ASP A 86 46.68 18.08 28.50
C ASP A 86 46.76 16.65 27.94
N ARG A 87 46.05 16.34 26.84
CA ARG A 87 45.91 14.96 26.34
C ARG A 87 45.71 14.91 24.82
N ILE A 88 46.47 14.03 24.17
CA ILE A 88 46.24 13.61 22.79
C ILE A 88 45.68 12.18 22.85
N THR A 89 44.45 11.99 22.35
CA THR A 89 43.86 10.66 22.17
C THR A 89 43.65 10.41 20.69
N THR A 90 44.29 9.36 20.19
CA THR A 90 44.10 8.89 18.81
C THR A 90 43.15 7.69 18.88
N TYR A 91 41.98 7.80 18.25
CA TYR A 91 41.04 6.71 18.07
C TYR A 91 41.28 6.08 16.70
N THR A 92 41.60 4.79 16.66
CA THR A 92 41.75 4.01 15.43
C THR A 92 40.51 3.13 15.27
N ILE A 93 39.88 3.23 14.10
CA ILE A 93 38.71 2.44 13.72
C ILE A 93 39.10 1.50 12.58
N GLU A 94 39.08 0.21 12.87
CA GLU A 94 39.36 -0.87 11.93
C GLU A 94 38.05 -1.41 11.39
N ASN A 95 37.92 -1.46 10.06
CA ASN A 95 36.74 -1.95 9.37
C ASN A 95 37.04 -3.26 8.64
N LYS A 96 36.19 -4.27 8.81
CA LYS A 96 36.26 -5.53 8.08
C LYS A 96 34.95 -5.77 7.34
N LYS A 97 35.06 -6.06 6.04
CA LYS A 97 33.96 -6.50 5.19
C LYS A 97 33.93 -8.02 5.13
N GLU A 98 32.78 -8.62 5.34
CA GLU A 98 32.56 -10.07 5.25
C GLU A 98 31.24 -10.34 4.53
N TYR A 99 31.27 -11.22 3.53
CA TYR A 99 30.04 -11.69 2.89
C TYR A 99 29.44 -12.77 3.79
N THR A 100 28.21 -12.55 4.22
CA THR A 100 27.48 -13.49 5.08
C THR A 100 26.17 -13.87 4.42
N MET A 101 25.78 -15.12 4.57
CA MET A 101 24.47 -15.57 4.14
C MET A 101 23.48 -15.31 5.27
N ILE A 102 22.50 -14.46 5.03
CA ILE A 102 21.37 -14.31 5.96
C ILE A 102 20.51 -15.55 5.83
N SER A 103 20.23 -16.16 6.97
CA SER A 103 19.26 -17.23 7.05
C SER A 103 17.88 -16.64 7.35
N ASN A 104 16.83 -17.14 6.71
CA ASN A 104 15.46 -16.78 7.08
C ASN A 104 15.10 -17.31 8.49
N PHE A 105 13.93 -16.94 8.99
CA PHE A 105 13.41 -17.39 10.29
C PHE A 105 13.42 -18.92 10.45
N MET A 106 13.29 -19.65 9.34
CA MET A 106 13.33 -21.12 9.27
C MET A 106 14.76 -21.71 9.20
N GLY A 107 15.81 -20.88 9.32
CA GLY A 107 17.21 -21.33 9.38
C GLY A 107 17.86 -21.65 8.02
N TYR A 108 17.26 -21.26 6.90
CA TYR A 108 17.78 -21.49 5.55
C TYR A 108 18.48 -20.26 5.00
N ALA A 109 19.67 -20.42 4.41
CA ALA A 109 20.38 -19.33 3.73
C ALA A 109 19.57 -18.81 2.53
N THR A 110 19.12 -17.56 2.58
CA THR A 110 18.18 -16.99 1.62
C THR A 110 18.74 -15.81 0.81
N ALA A 111 19.68 -15.04 1.36
CA ALA A 111 20.31 -13.92 0.67
C ALA A 111 21.76 -13.69 1.12
N GLU A 112 22.63 -13.32 0.18
CA GLU A 112 23.98 -12.83 0.48
C GLU A 112 23.88 -11.37 0.95
N ALA A 113 24.38 -11.09 2.15
CA ALA A 113 24.49 -9.76 2.72
C ALA A 113 25.94 -9.41 3.02
N VAL A 114 26.24 -8.11 3.05
CA VAL A 114 27.57 -7.63 3.40
C VAL A 114 27.55 -7.23 4.87
N ALA A 115 28.24 -8.00 5.71
CA ALA A 115 28.49 -7.65 7.10
C ALA A 115 29.71 -6.72 7.18
N ILE A 116 29.52 -5.54 7.75
CA ILE A 116 30.58 -4.61 8.11
C ILE A 116 30.79 -4.73 9.61
N ARG A 117 32.02 -5.07 9.99
CA ARG A 117 32.44 -5.17 11.38
C ARG A 117 33.43 -4.05 11.66
N SER A 118 33.10 -3.16 12.58
CA SER A 118 33.92 -2.01 12.93
C SER A 118 34.37 -2.11 14.39
N LEU A 119 35.68 -2.02 14.61
CA LEU A 119 36.31 -2.04 15.92
C LEU A 119 36.95 -0.67 16.19
N ALA A 120 36.51 0.01 17.24
CA ALA A 120 37.15 1.25 17.70
C ALA A 120 38.09 0.95 18.87
N SER A 121 39.29 1.53 18.81
CA SER A 121 40.29 1.45 19.88
C SER A 121 40.96 2.79 20.12
N ALA A 122 41.17 3.15 21.38
CA ALA A 122 41.83 4.40 21.75
C ALA A 122 43.30 4.19 22.17
N ARG A 123 44.19 5.01 21.62
CA ARG A 123 45.59 5.14 22.02
C ARG A 123 45.81 6.50 22.66
N ARG A 124 46.40 6.51 23.85
CA ARG A 124 46.67 7.74 24.61
C ARG A 124 48.16 8.09 24.58
N SER A 125 48.45 9.31 24.18
CA SER A 125 49.81 9.89 24.20
C SER A 125 49.88 11.03 25.21
N ARG A 126 50.93 11.04 26.03
CA ARG A 126 51.33 12.21 26.83
C ARG A 126 52.64 12.75 26.27
N ILE A 127 52.89 14.05 26.46
CA ILE A 127 54.04 14.76 25.88
C ILE A 127 55.39 14.14 26.28
N PHE A 128 55.46 13.29 27.32
CA PHE A 128 56.72 12.67 27.79
C PHE A 128 56.66 11.20 28.29
N ILE A 129 55.63 10.39 27.95
CA ILE A 129 55.52 8.97 28.42
C ILE A 129 55.06 8.03 27.29
N LYS A 130 55.60 6.80 27.26
CA LYS A 130 55.19 5.71 26.36
C LYS A 130 53.66 5.57 26.31
N THR A 131 53.15 5.42 25.10
CA THR A 131 51.72 5.34 24.78
C THR A 131 51.05 4.15 25.47
N ASN A 132 49.93 4.41 26.16
CA ASN A 132 49.08 3.38 26.76
C ASN A 132 47.82 3.22 25.90
N TYR A 133 47.51 1.98 25.52
CA TYR A 133 46.22 1.65 24.92
C TYR A 133 45.13 1.69 25.99
N SER A 134 43.96 2.20 25.63
CA SER A 134 42.77 2.02 26.45
C SER A 134 42.42 0.53 26.49
N PRO A 135 42.06 -0.04 27.66
CA PRO A 135 41.52 -1.39 27.75
C PRO A 135 40.08 -1.46 27.24
N ILE A 136 39.41 -0.32 27.08
CA ILE A 136 38.09 -0.24 26.46
C ILE A 136 38.26 -0.37 24.95
N LYS A 137 37.49 -1.26 24.36
CA LYS A 137 37.33 -1.43 22.92
C LYS A 137 35.85 -1.64 22.65
N ARG A 138 35.32 -1.01 21.61
CA ARG A 138 33.93 -1.17 21.18
C ARG A 138 33.87 -1.79 19.80
N TYR A 139 32.91 -2.68 19.64
CA TYR A 139 32.67 -3.42 18.42
C TYR A 139 31.24 -3.17 17.97
N SER A 140 31.07 -2.92 16.68
CA SER A 140 29.77 -2.85 16.02
C SER A 140 29.77 -3.75 14.79
N GLU A 141 28.62 -4.33 14.49
CA GLU A 141 28.40 -5.12 13.30
C GLU A 141 27.13 -4.61 12.63
N ARG A 142 27.21 -4.34 11.33
CA ARG A 142 26.09 -3.88 10.52
C ARG A 142 25.96 -4.73 9.27
N LEU A 143 24.75 -5.19 8.99
CA LEU A 143 24.42 -5.86 7.74
C LEU A 143 23.90 -4.82 6.75
N LEU A 144 24.52 -4.74 5.57
CA LEU A 144 23.97 -4.02 4.43
C LEU A 144 23.14 -4.98 3.59
N ARG A 145 21.85 -4.66 3.44
CA ARG A 145 20.90 -5.35 2.57
C ARG A 145 20.14 -4.33 1.75
N ASN A 146 19.79 -4.68 0.51
CA ASN A 146 18.76 -3.95 -0.22
C ASN A 146 17.41 -4.21 0.47
N GLU A 147 16.76 -3.14 0.91
CA GLU A 147 15.44 -3.17 1.53
C GLU A 147 14.43 -2.58 0.58
N SER A 148 13.27 -3.22 0.53
CA SER A 148 12.16 -2.83 -0.33
C SER A 148 10.90 -2.68 0.50
N LEU A 149 9.93 -1.97 -0.06
CA LEU A 149 8.64 -1.74 0.60
C LEU A 149 7.90 -3.03 0.93
N ALA A 150 8.22 -4.16 0.28
CA ALA A 150 7.62 -5.46 0.60
C ALA A 150 7.99 -5.99 2.01
N GLN A 151 8.92 -5.35 2.73
CA GLN A 151 9.15 -5.67 4.14
C GLN A 151 8.01 -5.23 5.07
N TYR A 152 7.13 -4.33 4.61
CA TYR A 152 5.91 -3.96 5.31
C TYR A 152 4.76 -4.73 4.69
N GLN A 153 3.93 -5.37 5.51
CA GLN A 153 2.65 -5.91 5.04
C GLN A 153 1.80 -4.78 4.46
N TYR A 154 1.85 -3.63 5.12
CA TYR A 154 1.09 -2.45 4.73
C TYR A 154 1.96 -1.21 4.87
N PHE A 155 2.12 -0.50 3.76
CA PHE A 155 2.75 0.80 3.68
C PHE A 155 1.82 1.80 3.00
N SER A 156 1.66 2.98 3.60
CA SER A 156 1.02 4.14 2.98
C SER A 156 1.89 5.38 3.11
N ASP A 157 1.92 6.21 2.08
CA ASP A 157 2.50 7.56 2.22
C ASP A 157 1.53 8.46 3.00
N GLU A 158 0.25 8.39 2.65
CA GLU A 158 -0.84 9.14 3.29
C GLU A 158 -2.05 8.24 3.63
N GLU A 159 -2.44 8.23 4.91
CA GLU A 159 -3.65 7.60 5.44
C GLU A 159 -4.90 8.48 5.27
N ALA A 160 -5.13 8.91 4.03
CA ALA A 160 -6.32 9.66 3.62
C ALA A 160 -6.98 8.98 2.42
N SER A 161 -8.24 9.30 2.16
CA SER A 161 -9.02 8.72 1.06
C SER A 161 -8.74 9.45 -0.25
N GLU A 162 -8.96 8.78 -1.39
CA GLU A 162 -8.87 9.43 -2.72
C GLU A 162 -9.81 10.64 -2.89
N ASN A 163 -10.78 10.83 -1.98
CA ASN A 163 -11.72 11.94 -1.97
C ASN A 163 -11.28 13.11 -1.08
N ALA A 164 -10.03 13.13 -0.61
CA ALA A 164 -9.52 14.10 0.36
C ALA A 164 -9.26 15.50 -0.24
N GLU A 165 -10.05 15.98 -1.21
CA GLU A 165 -9.85 17.19 -2.06
C GLU A 165 -9.46 18.47 -1.29
N GLY A 166 -8.20 18.56 -0.84
CA GLY A 166 -7.74 19.58 0.10
C GLY A 166 -8.39 19.53 1.48
N THR A 167 -9.07 18.43 1.86
CA THR A 167 -9.67 18.23 3.19
C THR A 167 -9.10 16.98 3.85
N ASP A 168 -8.90 17.01 5.18
CA ASP A 168 -8.55 15.80 5.93
C ASP A 168 -9.76 14.84 5.94
N ASP A 169 -9.84 13.92 4.97
CA ASP A 169 -10.73 12.74 5.00
C ASP A 169 -9.93 11.49 5.41
N PRO A 170 -9.68 11.31 6.72
CA PRO A 170 -8.82 10.25 7.19
C PRO A 170 -9.49 8.88 7.05
N VAL A 171 -8.71 7.91 6.59
CA VAL A 171 -9.13 6.51 6.56
C VAL A 171 -8.61 5.81 7.81
N LYS A 172 -9.44 4.93 8.39
CA LYS A 172 -9.23 4.38 9.72
C LYS A 172 -9.06 2.86 9.70
N PHE A 173 -8.31 2.35 10.67
CA PHE A 173 -8.35 0.96 11.06
C PHE A 173 -9.37 0.76 12.18
N TRP A 174 -10.16 -0.30 12.09
CA TRP A 174 -11.25 -0.60 13.03
C TRP A 174 -11.34 -2.10 13.31
N GLY A 175 -12.29 -2.51 14.17
CA GLY A 175 -12.43 -3.87 14.71
C GLY A 175 -12.01 -5.02 13.81
N PRO A 176 -12.57 -5.16 12.59
CA PRO A 176 -12.25 -6.26 11.68
C PRO A 176 -10.84 -6.24 11.09
N ASP A 177 -10.11 -5.13 11.14
CA ASP A 177 -8.76 -5.05 10.57
C ASP A 177 -7.77 -5.81 11.46
N VAL A 178 -7.23 -6.91 10.92
CA VAL A 178 -6.20 -7.74 11.55
C VAL A 178 -4.99 -7.79 10.61
N LEU A 179 -3.84 -7.29 11.08
CA LEU A 179 -2.58 -7.29 10.33
C LEU A 179 -1.52 -8.10 11.07
N ASN A 180 -0.92 -9.03 10.34
CA ASN A 180 0.01 -10.03 10.86
C ASN A 180 1.49 -9.59 10.75
N GLY A 181 1.79 -8.68 9.83
CA GLY A 181 3.13 -8.18 9.52
C GLY A 181 3.31 -6.69 9.76
N PRO A 182 4.53 -6.17 9.52
CA PRO A 182 4.87 -4.80 9.87
C PRO A 182 4.02 -3.78 9.11
N VAL A 183 3.62 -2.71 9.80
CA VAL A 183 2.81 -1.63 9.22
C VAL A 183 3.57 -0.31 9.35
N HIS A 184 3.54 0.50 8.29
CA HIS A 184 4.12 1.83 8.32
C HIS A 184 3.24 2.84 7.57
N SER A 185 3.15 4.06 8.10
CA SER A 185 2.63 5.21 7.35
C SER A 185 3.53 6.43 7.49
N ASN A 186 3.73 7.18 6.41
CA ASN A 186 4.41 8.48 6.48
C ASN A 186 3.51 9.60 7.04
N SER A 187 2.22 9.34 7.25
CA SER A 187 1.28 10.25 7.89
C SER A 187 0.70 9.65 9.18
N ASP A 188 -0.18 10.40 9.84
CA ASP A 188 -0.91 9.93 11.02
C ASP A 188 -1.74 8.67 10.74
N ILE A 189 -1.75 7.72 11.69
CA ILE A 189 -2.56 6.50 11.58
C ILE A 189 -3.81 6.64 12.45
N TRP A 190 -4.98 6.48 11.83
CA TRP A 190 -6.27 6.64 12.50
C TRP A 190 -6.84 5.30 12.97
N ILE A 191 -7.18 5.23 14.26
CA ILE A 191 -7.72 4.04 14.92
C ILE A 191 -9.12 4.34 15.44
N GLN A 192 -10.07 3.44 15.16
CA GLN A 192 -11.44 3.52 15.63
C GLN A 192 -11.82 2.27 16.43
N GLN A 193 -12.47 2.45 17.57
CA GLN A 193 -13.21 1.38 18.20
C GLN A 193 -14.62 1.31 17.62
N ALA A 194 -14.86 0.38 16.70
CA ALA A 194 -16.16 0.13 16.10
C ALA A 194 -16.39 -1.38 16.00
N GLY A 195 -17.64 -1.83 16.17
CA GLY A 195 -17.98 -3.26 16.37
C GLY A 195 -17.40 -4.22 15.32
N GLY A 196 -17.45 -5.53 15.62
CA GLY A 196 -16.79 -6.56 14.81
C GLY A 196 -15.38 -6.88 15.31
N GLY A 197 -14.66 -7.69 14.55
CA GLY A 197 -13.32 -8.16 14.92
C GLY A 197 -13.26 -9.12 16.10
N ASN A 198 -12.04 -9.55 16.42
CA ASN A 198 -11.73 -10.44 17.55
C ASN A 198 -11.24 -9.69 18.80
N ASN A 199 -11.15 -8.36 18.75
CA ASN A 199 -10.53 -7.52 19.78
C ASN A 199 -11.48 -6.41 20.30
N MET A 200 -12.72 -6.78 20.64
CA MET A 200 -13.72 -5.87 21.22
C MET A 200 -13.97 -4.59 20.40
N GLY A 201 -13.94 -4.70 19.07
CA GLY A 201 -14.11 -3.59 18.14
C GLY A 201 -12.85 -2.74 17.89
N TRP A 202 -11.70 -3.09 18.47
CA TRP A 202 -10.41 -2.51 18.12
C TRP A 202 -9.73 -3.31 17.00
N PRO A 203 -8.93 -2.66 16.13
CA PRO A 203 -8.06 -3.38 15.21
C PRO A 203 -6.97 -4.16 15.97
N THR A 204 -6.35 -5.12 15.30
CA THR A 204 -5.26 -5.92 15.88
C THR A 204 -4.04 -5.91 14.97
N PHE A 205 -2.90 -5.47 15.51
CA PHE A 205 -1.60 -5.49 14.85
C PHE A 205 -0.67 -6.44 15.59
N HIS A 206 -0.32 -7.57 14.97
CA HIS A 206 0.53 -8.59 15.59
C HIS A 206 2.02 -8.28 15.50
N ALA A 207 2.42 -7.43 14.55
CA ALA A 207 3.78 -6.99 14.35
C ALA A 207 3.93 -5.48 14.61
N MET A 208 5.16 -4.98 14.51
CA MET A 208 5.49 -3.59 14.77
C MET A 208 4.71 -2.64 13.85
N VAL A 209 4.10 -1.61 14.44
CA VAL A 209 3.47 -0.51 13.71
C VAL A 209 4.29 0.76 13.90
N SER A 210 4.59 1.46 12.82
CA SER A 210 5.33 2.72 12.88
C SER A 210 4.64 3.81 12.07
N THR A 211 4.78 5.06 12.50
CA THR A 211 4.29 6.22 11.75
C THR A 211 5.24 7.40 11.88
N ALA A 212 5.44 8.15 10.79
CA ALA A 212 6.16 9.41 10.86
C ALA A 212 5.34 10.55 11.49
N GLY A 213 4.02 10.36 11.58
CA GLY A 213 3.11 11.16 12.38
C GLY A 213 2.84 10.54 13.75
N ILE A 214 1.59 10.57 14.17
CA ILE A 214 1.09 10.00 15.43
C ILE A 214 -0.11 9.09 15.21
N PHE A 215 -0.39 8.22 16.19
CA PHE A 215 -1.63 7.46 16.27
C PHE A 215 -2.75 8.37 16.75
N ARG A 216 -3.84 8.46 15.97
CA ARG A 216 -5.02 9.26 16.30
C ARG A 216 -6.23 8.39 16.58
N LYS A 217 -7.02 8.81 17.55
CA LYS A 217 -8.35 8.24 17.79
C LYS A 217 -9.36 8.89 16.85
N PHE A 218 -10.08 8.08 16.07
CA PHE A 218 -11.17 8.54 15.22
C PHE A 218 -12.52 8.56 15.97
N PRO A 219 -13.39 9.57 15.77
CA PRO A 219 -13.22 10.75 14.92
C PRO A 219 -12.56 11.95 15.62
N GLU A 220 -12.22 11.85 16.91
CA GLU A 220 -11.85 13.03 17.71
C GLU A 220 -10.51 13.66 17.31
N GLY A 221 -9.63 12.91 16.65
CA GLY A 221 -8.28 13.36 16.25
C GLY A 221 -7.30 13.48 17.42
N THR A 222 -7.71 13.08 18.63
CA THR A 222 -6.84 13.06 19.81
C THR A 222 -5.76 12.00 19.66
N HIS A 223 -4.57 12.30 20.17
CA HIS A 223 -3.47 11.35 20.27
C HIS A 223 -3.90 10.09 21.04
N LEU A 224 -3.84 8.93 20.39
CA LEU A 224 -4.43 7.68 20.86
C LEU A 224 -3.88 7.20 22.21
N PRO A 225 -2.55 7.25 22.49
CA PRO A 225 -1.98 6.89 23.79
C PRO A 225 -2.46 7.76 24.96
N ASP A 226 -2.92 9.00 24.68
CA ASP A 226 -3.47 9.90 25.71
C ASP A 226 -4.95 9.61 26.02
N THR A 227 -5.52 8.59 25.39
CA THR A 227 -6.91 8.15 25.61
C THR A 227 -6.98 6.87 26.45
N GLU A 228 -8.20 6.38 26.73
CA GLU A 228 -8.42 5.09 27.39
C GLU A 228 -8.28 3.88 26.43
N ALA A 229 -7.68 4.07 25.25
CA ALA A 229 -7.48 3.01 24.27
C ALA A 229 -6.50 1.94 24.82
N PRO A 230 -6.81 0.63 24.66
CA PRO A 230 -5.95 -0.45 25.14
C PRO A 230 -4.79 -0.68 24.17
N MET A 231 -3.75 0.16 24.26
CA MET A 231 -2.60 0.14 23.34
C MET A 231 -1.95 -1.23 23.19
N ASP A 232 -1.78 -1.99 24.28
CA ASP A 232 -1.17 -3.33 24.24
C ASP A 232 -2.07 -4.38 23.55
N GLN A 233 -3.38 -4.14 23.48
CA GLN A 233 -4.32 -5.01 22.76
C GLN A 233 -4.37 -4.67 21.27
N ILE A 234 -4.22 -3.38 20.95
CA ILE A 234 -4.19 -2.88 19.56
C ILE A 234 -2.85 -3.25 18.92
N PHE A 235 -1.74 -2.93 19.57
CA PHE A 235 -0.37 -3.05 19.07
C PHE A 235 0.41 -4.15 19.80
N GLN A 236 0.04 -5.40 19.54
CA GLN A 236 0.66 -6.56 20.21
C GLN A 236 2.14 -6.73 19.84
N GLY A 237 2.51 -6.32 18.63
CA GLY A 237 3.90 -6.33 18.14
C GLY A 237 4.72 -5.09 18.49
N GLY A 238 4.14 -4.12 19.22
CA GLY A 238 4.76 -2.83 19.52
C GLY A 238 4.38 -1.72 18.55
N TRP A 239 4.63 -0.47 18.96
CA TRP A 239 4.32 0.72 18.18
C TRP A 239 5.39 1.81 18.33
N GLN A 240 5.54 2.66 17.33
CA GLN A 240 6.42 3.83 17.35
C GLN A 240 5.85 4.99 16.52
N GLU A 241 5.99 6.20 17.03
CA GLU A 241 5.55 7.45 16.39
C GLU A 241 6.74 8.37 16.10
N GLU A 242 6.50 9.41 15.32
CA GLU A 242 7.48 10.44 14.96
C GLU A 242 8.77 9.85 14.37
N VAL A 243 8.67 8.69 13.69
CA VAL A 243 9.80 8.08 13.00
C VAL A 243 10.10 8.86 11.71
N ALA A 244 11.30 8.67 11.16
CA ALA A 244 11.60 9.30 9.88
C ALA A 244 10.75 8.73 8.74
N SER A 245 10.16 9.62 7.93
CA SER A 245 9.39 9.23 6.74
C SER A 245 10.24 8.47 5.73
N ILE A 246 9.67 7.43 5.15
CA ILE A 246 10.25 6.65 4.07
C ILE A 246 10.06 7.42 2.76
N ILE A 247 11.14 7.63 2.01
CA ILE A 247 11.03 8.26 0.69
C ILE A 247 10.28 7.30 -0.24
N PHE A 248 9.08 7.68 -0.66
CA PHE A 248 8.30 6.91 -1.62
C PHE A 248 8.40 7.53 -3.02
N GLU A 249 9.28 6.97 -3.84
CA GLU A 249 9.58 7.50 -5.18
C GLU A 249 8.37 7.37 -6.10
N PRO A 250 7.96 8.44 -6.80
CA PRO A 250 6.80 8.43 -7.70
C PRO A 250 7.10 7.74 -9.04
N THR A 251 8.31 7.23 -9.21
CA THR A 251 8.76 6.60 -10.46
C THR A 251 9.45 5.27 -10.19
N ALA A 252 9.11 4.26 -10.99
CA ALA A 252 9.58 2.90 -10.88
C ALA A 252 10.95 2.74 -11.57
N ASN A 253 11.89 3.64 -11.26
CA ASN A 253 13.16 3.78 -11.94
C ASN A 253 14.00 2.48 -11.91
N ASP A 254 13.94 1.70 -10.84
CA ASP A 254 14.72 0.46 -10.71
C ASP A 254 14.25 -0.60 -11.73
N ILE A 255 12.94 -0.78 -11.89
CA ILE A 255 12.39 -1.71 -12.89
C ILE A 255 12.48 -1.14 -14.30
N LYS A 256 12.36 0.18 -14.49
CA LYS A 256 12.60 0.84 -15.79
C LYS A 256 14.01 0.60 -16.31
N GLN A 257 15.02 0.61 -15.43
CA GLN A 257 16.43 0.47 -15.81
C GLN A 257 16.88 -0.98 -15.96
N ASN A 258 16.35 -1.89 -15.13
CA ASN A 258 16.81 -3.28 -15.06
C ASN A 258 15.84 -4.28 -15.69
N GLY A 259 14.59 -3.88 -15.96
CA GLY A 259 13.56 -4.75 -16.48
C GLY A 259 13.67 -4.99 -17.97
N ILE A 260 13.31 -6.20 -18.39
CA ILE A 260 13.11 -6.50 -19.81
C ILE A 260 11.89 -5.76 -20.32
N ARG A 261 11.93 -5.35 -21.59
CA ARG A 261 10.85 -4.60 -22.27
C ARG A 261 10.39 -5.38 -23.50
N PRO A 262 9.66 -6.49 -23.32
CA PRO A 262 9.28 -7.35 -24.44
C PRO A 262 8.12 -6.76 -25.25
N PHE A 263 7.38 -5.81 -24.68
CA PHE A 263 6.16 -5.26 -25.26
C PHE A 263 6.41 -3.99 -26.07
N ASP A 264 5.56 -3.79 -27.09
CA ASP A 264 5.52 -2.58 -27.91
C ASP A 264 4.86 -1.44 -27.13
N SER A 265 5.58 -0.34 -26.95
CA SER A 265 5.10 0.84 -26.21
C SER A 265 4.01 1.63 -26.93
N THR A 266 3.66 1.27 -28.16
CA THR A 266 2.54 1.89 -28.90
C THR A 266 1.19 1.26 -28.57
N LYS A 267 1.18 0.15 -27.83
CA LYS A 267 -0.03 -0.56 -27.43
C LYS A 267 -0.66 0.09 -26.22
N GLU A 268 -1.98 0.13 -26.19
CA GLU A 268 -2.73 0.74 -25.08
C GLU A 268 -2.91 -0.25 -23.94
N ILE A 269 -3.26 -1.50 -24.25
CA ILE A 269 -3.46 -2.57 -23.26
C ILE A 269 -2.55 -3.76 -23.56
N VAL A 270 -1.93 -4.31 -22.51
CA VAL A 270 -1.20 -5.57 -22.52
C VAL A 270 -1.86 -6.51 -21.50
N TYR A 271 -2.52 -7.57 -21.98
CA TYR A 271 -3.05 -8.61 -21.11
C TYR A 271 -2.08 -9.79 -21.05
N VAL A 272 -1.56 -10.09 -19.86
CA VAL A 272 -0.61 -11.16 -19.55
C VAL A 272 -1.29 -12.26 -18.72
N LYS A 273 -1.13 -13.51 -19.13
CA LYS A 273 -1.40 -14.70 -18.31
C LYS A 273 -0.09 -15.37 -17.93
N LEU A 274 0.15 -15.50 -16.63
CA LEU A 274 1.31 -16.17 -16.07
C LEU A 274 1.05 -17.68 -15.94
N ASP A 275 2.01 -18.49 -16.34
CA ASP A 275 2.01 -19.94 -16.20
C ASP A 275 3.40 -20.40 -15.72
N GLY A 276 3.59 -20.31 -14.41
CA GLY A 276 4.84 -20.62 -13.72
C GLY A 276 5.96 -19.65 -14.13
N ASN A 277 7.00 -20.19 -14.76
CA ASN A 277 8.13 -19.41 -15.30
C ASN A 277 7.88 -18.93 -16.74
N THR A 278 6.66 -19.03 -17.24
CA THR A 278 6.28 -18.60 -18.59
C THR A 278 5.13 -17.62 -18.56
N TYR A 279 4.96 -16.87 -19.65
CA TYR A 279 3.83 -16.00 -19.83
C TYR A 279 3.34 -16.04 -21.28
N SER A 280 2.03 -15.87 -21.44
CA SER A 280 1.38 -15.58 -22.72
C SER A 280 0.79 -14.18 -22.67
N SER A 281 0.72 -13.47 -23.79
CA SER A 281 0.15 -12.13 -23.80
C SER A 281 -0.73 -11.82 -25.02
N MET A 282 -1.63 -10.85 -24.85
CA MET A 282 -2.44 -10.24 -25.90
C MET A 282 -2.26 -8.72 -25.84
N TYR A 283 -2.23 -8.08 -27.01
CA TYR A 283 -2.31 -6.63 -27.16
C TYR A 283 -3.75 -6.22 -27.41
N GLY A 284 -4.22 -5.22 -26.68
CA GLY A 284 -5.48 -4.53 -26.94
C GLY A 284 -5.22 -3.14 -27.49
N ASP A 285 -5.75 -2.86 -28.67
CA ASP A 285 -5.81 -1.52 -29.25
C ASP A 285 -7.28 -1.05 -29.20
N ILE A 286 -7.54 0.11 -28.61
CA ILE A 286 -8.87 0.73 -28.50
C ILE A 286 -9.12 1.54 -29.76
N GLU A 287 -10.03 1.03 -30.59
CA GLU A 287 -10.35 1.61 -31.88
C GLU A 287 -11.74 2.25 -31.87
N PHE A 288 -11.84 3.42 -32.47
CA PHE A 288 -13.12 4.07 -32.70
C PHE A 288 -13.87 3.35 -33.84
N VAL A 289 -14.99 2.71 -33.51
CA VAL A 289 -15.77 1.91 -34.47
C VAL A 289 -16.77 2.79 -35.22
N GLY A 290 -17.29 3.84 -34.59
CA GLY A 290 -18.26 4.74 -35.20
C GLY A 290 -19.10 5.49 -34.18
N ILE A 291 -20.09 6.22 -34.68
CA ILE A 291 -21.14 6.83 -33.84
C ILE A 291 -22.42 6.06 -34.07
N ASP A 292 -22.96 5.47 -33.01
CA ASP A 292 -24.28 4.86 -33.01
C ASP A 292 -25.33 5.87 -32.56
N THR A 293 -26.56 5.70 -33.07
CA THR A 293 -27.67 6.59 -32.78
C THR A 293 -28.81 5.82 -32.13
N PHE A 294 -29.27 6.30 -30.97
CA PHE A 294 -30.37 5.69 -30.22
C PHE A 294 -31.50 6.69 -30.04
N GLY A 295 -32.69 6.36 -30.55
CA GLY A 295 -33.88 7.17 -30.30
C GLY A 295 -34.38 6.97 -28.88
N VAL A 296 -34.58 8.06 -28.15
CA VAL A 296 -35.19 8.07 -26.81
C VAL A 296 -36.69 8.23 -26.98
N TYR A 297 -37.44 7.33 -26.36
CA TYR A 297 -38.89 7.27 -26.46
C TYR A 297 -39.55 7.48 -25.09
N SER A 298 -40.77 8.02 -25.09
CA SER A 298 -41.54 8.21 -23.84
C SER A 298 -41.84 6.88 -23.13
N TRP A 299 -41.77 5.76 -23.85
CA TRP A 299 -41.76 4.41 -23.27
C TRP A 299 -40.97 3.44 -24.15
N TYR A 300 -40.20 2.53 -23.53
CA TYR A 300 -39.46 1.49 -24.23
C TYR A 300 -39.49 0.18 -23.44
N PRO A 301 -39.61 -1.00 -24.08
CA PRO A 301 -39.67 -2.27 -23.36
C PRO A 301 -38.33 -2.63 -22.70
N HIS A 302 -38.37 -3.17 -21.49
CA HIS A 302 -37.19 -3.61 -20.73
C HIS A 302 -37.17 -5.14 -20.46
N THR A 303 -38.22 -5.88 -20.84
CA THR A 303 -38.24 -7.36 -20.78
C THR A 303 -38.89 -7.97 -22.03
N PRO A 304 -38.58 -9.25 -22.33
CA PRO A 304 -39.31 -10.00 -23.36
C PRO A 304 -40.81 -10.06 -23.14
N ALA A 305 -41.26 -10.17 -21.88
CA ALA A 305 -42.67 -10.31 -21.56
C ALA A 305 -43.46 -9.06 -21.97
N TRP A 306 -42.94 -7.87 -21.64
CA TRP A 306 -43.56 -6.61 -22.00
C TRP A 306 -43.50 -6.34 -23.51
N ALA A 307 -42.33 -6.53 -24.14
CA ALA A 307 -42.19 -6.38 -25.59
C ALA A 307 -43.21 -7.27 -26.33
N ASN A 308 -43.26 -8.56 -26.00
CA ASN A 308 -44.19 -9.49 -26.64
C ASN A 308 -45.66 -9.17 -26.32
N ALA A 309 -45.99 -8.70 -25.12
CA ALA A 309 -47.36 -8.32 -24.76
C ALA A 309 -47.86 -7.15 -25.63
N VAL A 310 -47.03 -6.13 -25.82
CA VAL A 310 -47.33 -4.96 -26.67
C VAL A 310 -47.50 -5.39 -28.13
N THR A 311 -46.55 -6.15 -28.67
CA THR A 311 -46.61 -6.66 -30.05
C THR A 311 -47.82 -7.58 -30.29
N ASN A 312 -48.13 -8.49 -29.35
CA ASN A 312 -49.30 -9.39 -29.45
C ASN A 312 -50.63 -8.64 -29.41
N ALA A 313 -50.67 -7.48 -28.75
CA ALA A 313 -51.82 -6.60 -28.74
C ALA A 313 -51.95 -5.76 -30.03
N GLY A 314 -51.00 -5.90 -30.97
CA GLY A 314 -51.00 -5.21 -32.26
C GLY A 314 -50.41 -3.80 -32.24
N PHE A 315 -49.66 -3.46 -31.18
CA PHE A 315 -49.03 -2.16 -31.00
C PHE A 315 -47.55 -2.17 -31.37
N ASN A 316 -47.00 -0.98 -31.64
CA ASN A 316 -45.63 -0.71 -31.99
C ASN A 316 -45.09 0.47 -31.18
N TRP A 317 -44.26 0.22 -30.17
CA TRP A 317 -43.75 1.29 -29.29
C TRP A 317 -42.91 2.34 -30.02
N PHE A 318 -42.33 2.07 -31.19
CA PHE A 318 -41.64 3.10 -31.98
C PHE A 318 -42.61 4.12 -32.62
N GLU A 319 -43.88 3.76 -32.78
CA GLU A 319 -44.92 4.59 -33.43
C GLU A 319 -45.99 5.07 -32.43
N ASP A 320 -46.28 4.27 -31.41
CA ASP A 320 -47.32 4.51 -30.41
C ASP A 320 -46.80 5.30 -29.20
N THR A 321 -45.50 5.59 -29.13
CA THR A 321 -44.88 6.42 -28.08
C THR A 321 -44.20 7.64 -28.69
N ASP A 322 -44.00 8.68 -27.89
CA ASP A 322 -43.42 9.93 -28.38
C ASP A 322 -41.89 9.78 -28.53
N HIS A 323 -41.36 10.13 -29.70
CA HIS A 323 -39.92 10.33 -29.88
C HIS A 323 -39.52 11.65 -29.22
N LEU A 324 -38.58 11.59 -28.29
CA LEU A 324 -38.21 12.73 -27.45
C LEU A 324 -36.84 13.28 -27.79
N TRP A 325 -35.89 12.40 -28.09
CA TRP A 325 -34.50 12.76 -28.32
C TRP A 325 -33.77 11.69 -29.15
N THR A 326 -32.58 12.02 -29.65
CA THR A 326 -31.68 11.05 -30.27
C THR A 326 -30.30 11.18 -29.63
N ASN A 327 -29.86 10.12 -28.96
CA ASN A 327 -28.51 10.00 -28.43
C ASN A 327 -27.53 9.69 -29.57
N TYR A 328 -26.34 10.29 -29.51
CA TYR A 328 -25.25 10.08 -30.46
C TYR A 328 -24.03 9.60 -29.68
N ILE A 329 -23.76 8.30 -29.72
CA ILE A 329 -22.78 7.65 -28.83
C ILE A 329 -21.55 7.26 -29.64
N PRO A 330 -20.36 7.81 -29.35
CA PRO A 330 -19.13 7.29 -29.90
C PRO A 330 -18.87 5.90 -29.31
N MET A 331 -18.75 4.91 -30.20
CA MET A 331 -18.51 3.52 -29.82
C MET A 331 -17.04 3.19 -30.05
N TYR A 332 -16.41 2.63 -29.02
CA TYR A 332 -15.04 2.13 -29.05
C TYR A 332 -15.07 0.61 -28.82
N ASP A 333 -14.18 -0.11 -29.48
CA ASP A 333 -13.98 -1.54 -29.29
C ASP A 333 -12.49 -1.83 -29.09
N THR A 334 -12.19 -2.89 -28.34
CA THR A 334 -10.81 -3.32 -28.12
C THR A 334 -10.49 -4.43 -29.11
N LEU A 335 -9.63 -4.13 -30.08
CA LEU A 335 -9.11 -5.12 -31.01
C LEU A 335 -7.95 -5.86 -30.35
N TRP A 336 -8.14 -7.16 -30.17
CA TRP A 336 -7.14 -8.01 -29.54
C TRP A 336 -6.28 -8.75 -30.58
N THR A 337 -4.96 -8.67 -30.42
CA THR A 337 -3.99 -9.40 -31.23
C THR A 337 -2.97 -10.11 -30.34
N SER A 338 -2.36 -11.18 -30.84
CA SER A 338 -1.36 -11.91 -30.07
C SER A 338 -0.14 -11.04 -29.78
N GLY A 339 0.22 -10.94 -28.51
CA GLY A 339 1.45 -10.30 -28.06
C GLY A 339 2.62 -11.29 -27.90
N PRO A 340 3.79 -10.81 -27.45
CA PRO A 340 4.94 -11.66 -27.18
C PRO A 340 4.63 -12.63 -26.04
N SER A 341 5.11 -13.86 -26.18
CA SER A 341 5.06 -14.88 -25.12
C SER A 341 6.48 -15.35 -24.84
N GLY A 342 6.78 -15.75 -23.61
CA GLY A 342 8.14 -16.09 -23.24
C GLY A 342 8.32 -16.67 -21.86
N THR A 343 9.58 -16.79 -21.46
CA THR A 343 9.97 -17.25 -20.13
C THR A 343 10.40 -16.07 -19.28
N ILE A 344 10.02 -16.08 -18.01
CA ILE A 344 10.45 -15.13 -17.01
C ILE A 344 10.84 -15.87 -15.72
N SER A 345 12.04 -15.58 -15.22
CA SER A 345 12.51 -16.11 -13.95
C SER A 345 13.71 -15.28 -13.49
N ASN A 346 13.70 -14.87 -12.22
CA ASN A 346 14.71 -13.99 -11.60
C ASN A 346 14.91 -12.66 -12.36
N GLN A 347 13.82 -12.11 -12.91
CA GLN A 347 13.85 -10.89 -13.73
C GLN A 347 12.65 -9.99 -13.44
N CYS A 348 12.76 -8.74 -13.85
CA CYS A 348 11.65 -7.81 -13.81
C CYS A 348 11.25 -7.40 -15.24
N VAL A 349 9.99 -7.02 -15.44
CA VAL A 349 9.42 -6.63 -16.74
C VAL A 349 8.86 -5.23 -16.62
N TRP A 350 9.14 -4.39 -17.62
CA TRP A 350 8.57 -3.06 -17.70
C TRP A 350 7.81 -2.87 -19.01
N MET A 351 6.67 -2.19 -18.93
CA MET A 351 5.89 -1.74 -20.08
C MET A 351 5.34 -0.33 -19.87
N GLU A 352 5.03 0.34 -20.98
CA GLU A 352 4.51 1.72 -20.99
C GLU A 352 2.97 1.76 -21.15
N SER A 353 2.29 0.61 -21.04
CA SER A 353 0.88 0.40 -21.39
C SER A 353 0.06 -0.06 -20.17
N GLU A 354 -1.26 0.09 -20.22
CA GLU A 354 -2.18 -0.55 -19.24
C GLU A 354 -1.91 -2.05 -19.18
N LEU A 355 -1.72 -2.60 -17.98
CA LEU A 355 -1.40 -4.02 -17.78
C LEU A 355 -2.58 -4.76 -17.18
N TRP A 356 -3.07 -5.80 -17.83
CA TRP A 356 -3.97 -6.78 -17.22
C TRP A 356 -3.18 -8.03 -16.88
N ILE A 357 -3.30 -8.55 -15.66
CA ILE A 357 -2.47 -9.67 -15.22
C ILE A 357 -3.22 -10.64 -14.30
N GLU A 358 -2.97 -11.93 -14.50
CA GLU A 358 -3.42 -13.05 -13.66
C GLU A 358 -2.49 -14.27 -13.84
N GLY A 359 -2.63 -15.28 -12.98
CA GLY A 359 -2.09 -16.62 -13.19
C GLY A 359 -1.06 -17.08 -12.16
N VAL A 360 -0.30 -18.11 -12.54
CA VAL A 360 0.63 -18.82 -11.64
C VAL A 360 2.03 -18.24 -11.76
N VAL A 361 2.66 -17.96 -10.63
CA VAL A 361 4.01 -17.42 -10.52
C VAL A 361 4.98 -18.51 -10.07
N ALA A 362 6.00 -18.79 -10.87
CA ALA A 362 7.20 -19.51 -10.41
C ALA A 362 8.45 -18.62 -10.51
N GLY A 363 9.40 -18.85 -9.61
CA GLY A 363 10.60 -18.06 -9.46
C GLY A 363 10.35 -16.63 -8.99
N LYS A 364 11.43 -15.84 -8.99
CA LYS A 364 11.39 -14.43 -8.59
C LYS A 364 11.05 -13.57 -9.79
N GLN A 365 9.95 -12.84 -9.76
CA GLN A 365 9.58 -11.96 -10.85
C GLN A 365 8.84 -10.71 -10.39
N THR A 366 9.05 -9.60 -11.10
CA THR A 366 8.32 -8.35 -10.86
C THR A 366 7.82 -7.77 -12.17
N TRP A 367 6.56 -7.36 -12.20
CA TRP A 367 5.93 -6.75 -13.36
C TRP A 367 5.61 -5.29 -13.06
N GLY A 368 6.00 -4.39 -13.95
CA GLY A 368 5.84 -2.95 -13.80
C GLY A 368 5.16 -2.33 -15.02
N SER A 369 4.25 -1.39 -14.77
CA SER A 369 3.61 -0.58 -15.80
C SER A 369 3.72 0.92 -15.48
N ALA A 370 3.91 1.72 -16.54
CA ALA A 370 3.80 3.19 -16.49
C ALA A 370 2.36 3.67 -16.26
N ASP A 371 1.39 2.79 -16.46
CA ASP A 371 -0.04 3.06 -16.41
C ASP A 371 -0.72 2.22 -15.31
N THR A 372 -2.04 2.30 -15.26
CA THR A 372 -2.88 1.52 -14.34
C THR A 372 -2.73 0.03 -14.61
N VAL A 373 -2.67 -0.75 -13.52
CA VAL A 373 -2.59 -2.20 -13.55
C VAL A 373 -3.91 -2.79 -13.10
N PHE A 374 -4.48 -3.67 -13.91
CA PHE A 374 -5.68 -4.44 -13.62
C PHE A 374 -5.32 -5.87 -13.23
N VAL A 375 -5.69 -6.25 -12.01
CA VAL A 375 -5.69 -7.65 -11.59
C VAL A 375 -7.01 -8.26 -12.01
N VAL A 376 -6.96 -9.22 -12.94
CA VAL A 376 -8.16 -9.75 -13.63
C VAL A 376 -8.58 -11.14 -13.16
N GLY A 377 -7.76 -11.75 -12.30
CA GLY A 377 -7.98 -13.04 -11.65
C GLY A 377 -6.92 -13.29 -10.59
N ASP A 378 -6.91 -14.50 -10.02
CA ASP A 378 -5.96 -14.89 -8.98
C ASP A 378 -4.50 -14.77 -9.45
N ILE A 379 -3.62 -14.42 -8.52
CA ILE A 379 -2.17 -14.48 -8.68
C ILE A 379 -1.61 -15.31 -7.52
N TRP A 380 -1.09 -16.50 -7.79
CA TRP A 380 -0.59 -17.40 -6.75
C TRP A 380 0.75 -18.04 -7.10
N TYR A 381 1.46 -18.51 -6.09
CA TYR A 381 2.76 -19.17 -6.27
C TYR A 381 2.61 -20.63 -6.68
N ASP A 382 3.45 -21.07 -7.60
CA ASP A 382 3.55 -22.48 -7.99
C ASP A 382 3.92 -23.34 -6.77
N GLY A 383 3.32 -24.53 -6.67
CA GLY A 383 3.52 -25.42 -5.52
C GLY A 383 2.98 -24.94 -4.17
N THR A 384 2.39 -23.74 -4.06
CA THR A 384 1.65 -23.28 -2.88
C THR A 384 0.15 -23.50 -3.10
N PRO A 385 -0.54 -24.30 -2.27
CA PRO A 385 -1.99 -24.41 -2.35
C PRO A 385 -2.66 -23.04 -2.16
N ILE A 386 -3.61 -22.70 -3.04
CA ILE A 386 -4.37 -21.44 -2.94
C ILE A 386 -5.06 -21.36 -1.58
N GLY A 387 -4.99 -20.18 -0.95
CA GLY A 387 -5.53 -19.91 0.38
C GLY A 387 -4.63 -20.33 1.54
N THR A 388 -3.42 -20.84 1.27
CA THR A 388 -2.42 -21.17 2.30
C THR A 388 -1.23 -20.22 2.26
N SER A 389 -0.62 -19.98 3.42
CA SER A 389 0.52 -19.07 3.52
C SER A 389 1.76 -19.66 2.85
N PRO A 390 2.50 -18.92 2.02
CA PRO A 390 3.68 -19.46 1.33
C PRO A 390 4.88 -19.62 2.27
N ASP A 391 4.81 -19.07 3.48
CA ASP A 391 5.80 -19.20 4.54
C ASP A 391 5.39 -20.22 5.63
N ASP A 392 4.41 -21.10 5.34
CA ASP A 392 4.02 -22.22 6.19
C ASP A 392 5.25 -23.07 6.58
N GLU A 393 5.42 -23.33 7.88
CA GLU A 393 6.56 -24.09 8.41
C GLU A 393 6.58 -25.54 7.91
N ASP A 394 5.41 -26.13 7.66
CA ASP A 394 5.29 -27.54 7.23
C ASP A 394 5.60 -27.73 5.74
N ASN A 395 5.26 -26.75 4.90
CA ASN A 395 5.50 -26.78 3.46
C ASN A 395 5.84 -25.39 2.89
N PRO A 396 7.01 -24.83 3.23
CA PRO A 396 7.35 -23.48 2.83
C PRO A 396 7.70 -23.43 1.35
N ASN A 397 7.08 -22.52 0.62
CA ASN A 397 7.55 -22.12 -0.70
C ASN A 397 8.86 -21.35 -0.53
N ARG A 398 9.91 -21.68 -1.29
CA ARG A 398 11.24 -21.10 -1.09
C ARG A 398 11.72 -20.24 -2.25
N ASP A 399 11.09 -20.41 -3.40
CA ASP A 399 11.66 -20.01 -4.68
C ASP A 399 10.85 -18.88 -5.33
N ASP A 400 9.56 -18.77 -4.99
CA ASP A 400 8.63 -17.90 -5.69
C ASP A 400 8.38 -16.60 -4.93
N TYR A 401 8.62 -15.48 -5.62
CA TYR A 401 8.46 -14.12 -5.11
C TYR A 401 7.93 -13.23 -6.22
N PHE A 402 6.76 -12.66 -6.02
CA PHE A 402 6.09 -11.82 -7.00
C PHE A 402 6.08 -10.36 -6.56
N GLY A 403 6.35 -9.46 -7.50
CA GLY A 403 6.15 -8.02 -7.35
C GLY A 403 5.27 -7.46 -8.45
N LEU A 404 4.37 -6.55 -8.13
CA LEU A 404 3.57 -5.79 -9.07
C LEU A 404 3.71 -4.31 -8.78
N VAL A 405 4.05 -3.51 -9.80
CA VAL A 405 4.31 -2.08 -9.64
C VAL A 405 3.52 -1.31 -10.69
N SER A 406 2.75 -0.32 -10.26
CA SER A 406 2.08 0.64 -11.14
C SER A 406 2.56 2.05 -10.82
N GLU A 407 2.90 2.82 -11.85
CA GLU A 407 3.08 4.28 -11.74
C GLU A 407 1.74 5.05 -11.74
N GLN A 408 0.61 4.33 -11.70
CA GLN A 408 -0.74 4.84 -11.45
C GLN A 408 -1.40 4.00 -10.35
N LYS A 409 -2.58 3.42 -10.62
CA LYS A 409 -3.38 2.63 -9.67
C LYS A 409 -3.22 1.13 -9.92
N ILE A 410 -3.43 0.33 -8.87
CA ILE A 410 -3.66 -1.12 -9.00
C ILE A 410 -5.14 -1.37 -8.69
N LEU A 411 -5.86 -1.91 -9.67
CA LEU A 411 -7.30 -2.10 -9.64
C LEU A 411 -7.66 -3.57 -9.80
N ILE A 412 -8.47 -4.10 -8.88
CA ILE A 412 -9.11 -5.40 -9.07
C ILE A 412 -10.28 -5.22 -10.03
N ARG A 413 -10.17 -5.81 -11.22
CA ARG A 413 -11.16 -5.68 -12.29
C ARG A 413 -12.47 -6.36 -11.87
N TYR A 414 -13.62 -5.76 -12.16
CA TYR A 414 -14.90 -6.37 -11.78
C TYR A 414 -15.25 -7.58 -12.67
N LYS A 415 -15.41 -7.33 -13.97
CA LYS A 415 -15.66 -8.32 -15.02
C LYS A 415 -14.85 -7.94 -16.25
N HIS A 416 -14.53 -8.91 -17.09
CA HIS A 416 -13.87 -8.65 -18.37
C HIS A 416 -14.22 -9.72 -19.41
N LYS A 417 -14.06 -9.40 -20.70
CA LYS A 417 -14.12 -10.38 -21.78
C LYS A 417 -12.70 -10.89 -22.01
N ASP A 418 -12.50 -12.19 -21.95
CA ASP A 418 -11.18 -12.79 -22.06
C ASP A 418 -10.79 -13.05 -23.52
N PRO A 419 -9.84 -12.30 -24.10
CA PRO A 419 -9.38 -12.52 -25.47
C PRO A 419 -8.64 -13.85 -25.69
N PHE A 420 -8.24 -14.57 -24.62
CA PHE A 420 -7.66 -15.90 -24.74
C PHE A 420 -8.71 -17.01 -24.87
N ASP A 421 -9.96 -16.73 -24.49
CA ASP A 421 -11.06 -17.70 -24.44
C ASP A 421 -12.27 -17.15 -25.19
N ASP A 422 -12.09 -16.82 -26.47
CA ASP A 422 -13.15 -16.37 -27.39
C ASP A 422 -14.05 -15.24 -26.84
N MET A 423 -13.46 -14.29 -26.08
CA MET A 423 -14.16 -13.17 -25.44
C MET A 423 -15.23 -13.59 -24.42
N VAL A 424 -15.08 -14.77 -23.80
CA VAL A 424 -15.95 -15.23 -22.72
C VAL A 424 -15.90 -14.23 -21.55
N VAL A 425 -17.07 -13.94 -20.98
CA VAL A 425 -17.18 -13.05 -19.81
C VAL A 425 -16.67 -13.77 -18.57
N ARG A 426 -15.64 -13.20 -17.97
CA ARG A 426 -15.02 -13.64 -16.73
C ARG A 426 -15.62 -12.90 -15.54
N THR A 427 -15.86 -13.66 -14.47
CA THR A 427 -16.48 -13.19 -13.21
C THR A 427 -15.67 -13.64 -12.00
N ASP A 428 -14.41 -14.03 -12.19
CA ASP A 428 -13.56 -14.64 -11.17
C ASP A 428 -13.44 -13.73 -9.93
N ASN A 429 -13.25 -12.43 -10.16
CA ASN A 429 -13.16 -11.43 -9.09
C ASN A 429 -14.50 -11.07 -8.43
N CYS A 430 -15.59 -11.77 -8.74
CA CYS A 430 -16.90 -11.55 -8.11
C CYS A 430 -17.14 -12.46 -6.89
N ASN A 431 -16.23 -13.39 -6.57
CA ASN A 431 -16.36 -14.27 -5.41
C ASN A 431 -14.99 -14.75 -4.92
N ASP A 432 -14.40 -13.96 -4.04
CA ASP A 432 -13.03 -14.08 -3.52
C ASP A 432 -11.95 -13.81 -4.59
N ILE A 433 -10.78 -13.37 -4.13
CA ILE A 433 -9.58 -13.27 -4.97
C ILE A 433 -8.33 -13.54 -4.13
N TYR A 434 -7.40 -14.29 -4.68
CA TYR A 434 -6.17 -14.72 -4.01
C TYR A 434 -4.95 -14.08 -4.65
N LEU A 435 -4.22 -13.30 -3.84
CA LEU A 435 -3.13 -12.44 -4.29
C LEU A 435 -1.87 -12.71 -3.48
N TYR A 436 -0.90 -13.38 -4.11
CA TYR A 436 0.40 -13.67 -3.55
C TYR A 436 1.45 -12.73 -4.15
N GLY A 437 2.15 -11.99 -3.29
CA GLY A 437 3.17 -11.06 -3.75
C GLY A 437 3.19 -9.71 -3.05
N ALA A 438 4.03 -8.82 -3.56
CA ALA A 438 4.09 -7.44 -3.13
C ALA A 438 3.51 -6.51 -4.21
N TYR A 439 2.59 -5.62 -3.84
CA TYR A 439 1.87 -4.75 -4.74
C TYR A 439 2.18 -3.28 -4.41
N ALA A 440 2.68 -2.51 -5.37
CA ALA A 440 3.06 -1.11 -5.21
C ALA A 440 2.35 -0.20 -6.22
N ALA A 441 1.47 0.67 -5.74
CA ALA A 441 0.89 1.76 -6.52
C ALA A 441 1.60 3.07 -6.12
N ILE A 442 2.48 3.57 -6.98
CA ILE A 442 3.50 4.57 -6.56
C ILE A 442 3.22 5.99 -7.04
N ALA A 443 2.19 6.19 -7.87
CA ALA A 443 1.86 7.48 -8.45
C ALA A 443 1.78 8.59 -7.40
N ASP A 444 2.23 9.78 -7.77
CA ASP A 444 2.15 11.01 -6.99
C ASP A 444 1.34 12.01 -7.79
N GLY A 445 0.15 12.34 -7.28
CA GLY A 445 -0.81 13.24 -7.88
C GLY A 445 -0.19 14.62 -8.06
N ASN A 446 -0.14 15.09 -9.31
CA ASN A 446 0.49 16.37 -9.59
C ASN A 446 -0.41 17.55 -9.18
N GLU A 447 -0.22 18.06 -7.96
CA GLU A 447 -0.92 19.27 -7.46
C GLU A 447 -0.81 20.48 -8.38
N SER A 448 0.29 20.62 -9.14
CA SER A 448 0.45 21.73 -10.09
C SER A 448 -0.43 21.60 -11.32
N LEU A 449 -0.87 20.39 -11.67
CA LEU A 449 -1.73 20.10 -12.82
C LEU A 449 -3.20 20.00 -12.42
N PHE A 450 -3.47 19.34 -11.29
CA PHE A 450 -4.83 18.97 -10.85
C PHE A 450 -5.32 19.74 -9.62
N GLY A 451 -4.49 20.58 -9.01
CA GLY A 451 -4.89 21.33 -7.81
C GLY A 451 -5.28 20.42 -6.66
N ILE A 452 -6.43 20.67 -6.05
CA ILE A 452 -6.95 19.88 -4.91
C ILE A 452 -7.41 18.47 -5.31
N GLU A 453 -7.67 18.24 -6.60
CA GLU A 453 -8.06 16.93 -7.15
C GLU A 453 -6.86 16.02 -7.40
N SER A 454 -5.63 16.45 -7.10
CA SER A 454 -4.43 15.63 -7.25
C SER A 454 -4.55 14.28 -6.53
N CYS A 455 -5.25 14.24 -5.39
CA CYS A 455 -5.51 13.05 -4.61
C CYS A 455 -6.21 11.91 -5.38
N HIS A 456 -6.98 12.23 -6.43
CA HIS A 456 -7.61 11.25 -7.31
C HIS A 456 -6.64 10.57 -8.28
N TYR A 457 -5.45 11.15 -8.47
CA TYR A 457 -4.38 10.66 -9.33
C TYR A 457 -3.24 9.97 -8.55
N ASP A 458 -3.36 9.90 -7.22
CA ASP A 458 -2.40 9.17 -6.38
C ASP A 458 -2.47 7.66 -6.62
N GLY A 459 -1.33 7.00 -6.42
CA GLY A 459 -1.23 5.56 -6.53
C GLY A 459 -1.98 4.88 -5.39
N ILE A 460 -3.04 4.15 -5.72
CA ILE A 460 -3.86 3.41 -4.76
C ILE A 460 -4.04 1.95 -5.17
N PHE A 461 -4.25 1.08 -4.18
CA PHE A 461 -4.72 -0.28 -4.37
C PHE A 461 -6.22 -0.35 -4.07
N THR A 462 -7.05 -0.64 -5.07
CA THR A 462 -8.51 -0.67 -4.92
C THR A 462 -9.17 -1.62 -5.93
N PHE A 463 -10.49 -1.54 -6.12
CA PHE A 463 -11.28 -2.34 -7.03
C PHE A 463 -12.03 -1.47 -8.05
N GLN A 464 -12.53 -2.06 -9.13
CA GLN A 464 -13.41 -1.35 -10.06
C GLN A 464 -14.87 -1.41 -9.63
N TYR A 465 -15.67 -0.46 -10.13
CA TYR A 465 -17.12 -0.43 -9.96
C TYR A 465 -17.54 -0.24 -8.49
N HIS A 466 -17.05 0.87 -7.90
CA HIS A 466 -17.33 1.31 -6.53
C HIS A 466 -18.77 1.78 -6.32
N HIS A 467 -19.41 2.31 -7.37
CA HIS A 467 -20.72 2.96 -7.29
C HIS A 467 -21.74 2.24 -8.17
N MET A 468 -21.98 0.98 -7.84
CA MET A 468 -22.77 0.06 -8.66
C MET A 468 -24.25 0.44 -8.76
N HIS A 469 -24.79 0.28 -9.96
CA HIS A 469 -26.17 0.60 -10.32
C HIS A 469 -26.62 -0.33 -11.46
N GLY A 470 -27.82 -0.88 -11.37
CA GLY A 470 -28.34 -1.79 -12.40
C GLY A 470 -28.66 -1.09 -13.72
N SER A 471 -28.63 -1.87 -14.81
CA SER A 471 -29.12 -1.48 -16.13
C SER A 471 -30.06 -2.54 -16.66
N THR A 472 -30.73 -2.21 -17.75
CA THR A 472 -31.61 -3.13 -18.46
C THR A 472 -30.77 -4.09 -19.32
N PRO A 473 -30.80 -5.40 -19.05
CA PRO A 473 -30.06 -6.39 -19.85
C PRO A 473 -30.58 -6.49 -21.28
N ASP A 474 -29.71 -6.94 -22.17
CA ASP A 474 -30.10 -7.36 -23.52
C ASP A 474 -31.15 -8.47 -23.46
N PHE A 475 -32.15 -8.40 -24.34
CA PHE A 475 -33.19 -9.42 -24.38
C PHE A 475 -33.73 -9.68 -25.80
N ARG A 476 -34.25 -10.89 -26.01
CA ARG A 476 -34.89 -11.29 -27.28
C ARG A 476 -36.40 -11.21 -27.20
N ALA A 477 -37.02 -10.58 -28.18
CA ALA A 477 -38.48 -10.47 -28.30
C ALA A 477 -38.90 -10.31 -29.77
N MET A 478 -40.20 -10.46 -30.04
CA MET A 478 -40.73 -10.19 -31.38
C MET A 478 -40.61 -8.72 -31.74
N SER A 479 -40.07 -8.44 -32.92
CA SER A 479 -40.06 -7.09 -33.49
C SER A 479 -41.48 -6.63 -33.82
N PRO A 480 -41.88 -5.40 -33.46
CA PRO A 480 -43.19 -4.87 -33.82
C PRO A 480 -43.30 -4.56 -35.31
N TYR A 481 -42.17 -4.49 -36.04
CA TYR A 481 -42.15 -4.23 -37.48
C TYR A 481 -42.17 -5.50 -38.33
N THR A 482 -41.36 -6.49 -37.96
CA THR A 482 -41.16 -7.69 -38.79
C THR A 482 -41.88 -8.92 -38.25
N GLY A 483 -42.23 -8.92 -36.95
CA GLY A 483 -42.74 -10.11 -36.26
C GLY A 483 -41.67 -11.17 -35.99
N ASP A 484 -40.40 -10.91 -36.35
CA ASP A 484 -39.29 -11.83 -36.15
C ASP A 484 -38.67 -11.68 -34.75
N ASP A 485 -38.07 -12.77 -34.25
CA ASP A 485 -37.28 -12.73 -33.03
C ASP A 485 -36.05 -11.82 -33.20
N THR A 486 -35.98 -10.77 -32.40
CA THR A 486 -35.00 -9.69 -32.50
C THR A 486 -34.30 -9.52 -31.16
N LEU A 487 -32.97 -9.37 -31.18
CA LEU A 487 -32.19 -8.99 -30.02
C LEU A 487 -32.28 -7.47 -29.84
N PHE A 488 -32.79 -7.04 -28.71
CA PHE A 488 -32.76 -5.65 -28.28
C PHE A 488 -31.58 -5.48 -27.33
N SER A 489 -30.71 -4.51 -27.62
CA SER A 489 -29.55 -4.14 -26.83
C SER A 489 -29.52 -2.64 -26.59
N PHE A 490 -28.65 -2.18 -25.67
CA PHE A 490 -28.52 -0.76 -25.32
C PHE A 490 -29.87 -0.13 -24.93
N ILE A 491 -30.69 -0.89 -24.21
CA ILE A 491 -32.08 -0.53 -23.92
C ILE A 491 -32.16 0.80 -23.18
N ASP A 492 -31.24 1.06 -22.27
CA ASP A 492 -31.22 2.29 -21.49
C ASP A 492 -30.93 3.53 -22.34
N PHE A 493 -30.16 3.42 -23.43
CA PHE A 493 -30.01 4.52 -24.39
C PHE A 493 -31.29 4.84 -25.18
N HIS A 494 -32.31 3.98 -25.12
CA HIS A 494 -33.63 4.26 -25.68
C HIS A 494 -34.62 4.80 -24.62
N LYS A 495 -34.23 4.78 -23.35
CA LYS A 495 -35.04 5.25 -22.21
C LYS A 495 -34.54 6.58 -21.63
N PHE A 496 -33.24 6.85 -21.68
CA PHE A 496 -32.61 8.00 -21.05
C PHE A 496 -31.83 8.85 -22.05
N ILE A 497 -31.77 10.16 -21.81
CA ILE A 497 -30.96 11.08 -22.60
C ILE A 497 -29.51 11.00 -22.12
N TYR A 498 -28.58 10.84 -23.06
CA TYR A 498 -27.14 10.77 -22.78
C TYR A 498 -26.28 11.43 -23.88
N PRO A 499 -25.21 12.15 -23.48
CA PRO A 499 -24.86 12.55 -22.11
C PRO A 499 -25.90 13.54 -21.53
N PRO A 500 -25.95 13.73 -20.19
CA PRO A 500 -26.77 14.78 -19.59
C PRO A 500 -26.48 16.11 -20.28
N ASN A 501 -27.52 16.79 -20.75
CA ASN A 501 -27.36 17.97 -21.61
C ASN A 501 -28.26 19.10 -21.14
N THR A 502 -27.65 20.23 -20.78
CA THR A 502 -28.33 21.44 -20.29
C THR A 502 -29.15 22.17 -21.36
N PHE A 503 -29.03 21.78 -22.63
CA PHE A 503 -29.85 22.26 -23.74
C PHE A 503 -31.10 21.40 -24.00
N VAL A 504 -31.33 20.35 -23.21
CA VAL A 504 -32.58 19.58 -23.24
C VAL A 504 -33.72 20.49 -22.81
N PRO A 505 -34.86 20.52 -23.52
CA PRO A 505 -36.01 21.36 -23.14
C PRO A 505 -36.46 21.11 -21.68
N PRO A 506 -36.87 22.14 -20.92
CA PRO A 506 -37.21 22.01 -19.49
C PRO A 506 -38.29 20.98 -19.15
N ASN A 507 -39.10 20.58 -20.12
CA ASN A 507 -40.14 19.57 -19.99
C ASN A 507 -39.65 18.12 -20.25
N ILE A 508 -38.37 17.95 -20.55
CA ILE A 508 -37.70 16.66 -20.83
C ILE A 508 -36.49 16.46 -19.89
N GLU A 509 -36.18 17.44 -19.03
CA GLU A 509 -35.10 17.35 -18.02
C GLU A 509 -35.23 16.15 -17.07
N ASP A 510 -36.44 15.60 -16.92
CA ASP A 510 -36.72 14.42 -16.12
C ASP A 510 -36.18 13.09 -16.72
N PHE A 511 -35.82 13.05 -18.01
CA PHE A 511 -35.25 11.87 -18.68
C PHE A 511 -33.72 11.75 -18.55
N ASN A 512 -33.11 12.59 -17.71
CA ASN A 512 -31.70 12.49 -17.37
C ASN A 512 -31.44 11.26 -16.49
N LEU A 513 -30.19 10.79 -16.50
CA LEU A 513 -29.70 9.73 -15.63
C LEU A 513 -29.85 10.16 -14.16
N HIS A 514 -30.98 9.82 -13.55
CA HIS A 514 -31.33 9.68 -12.13
C HIS A 514 -30.93 10.72 -11.04
N GLY A 515 -31.70 10.67 -9.94
CA GLY A 515 -31.38 11.23 -8.61
C GLY A 515 -32.27 10.75 -7.44
N ALA A 516 -33.31 9.95 -7.65
CA ALA A 516 -34.22 9.57 -6.57
C ALA A 516 -33.65 8.49 -5.61
N ALA A 517 -34.34 8.22 -4.50
CA ALA A 517 -33.94 7.19 -3.53
C ALA A 517 -34.05 5.76 -4.13
N PRO A 518 -33.22 4.79 -3.71
CA PRO A 518 -33.39 3.38 -4.06
C PRO A 518 -34.79 2.84 -3.72
N VAL A 519 -35.35 1.98 -4.58
CA VAL A 519 -36.65 1.33 -4.34
C VAL A 519 -36.46 -0.08 -3.76
N ALA A 520 -37.33 -0.48 -2.83
CA ALA A 520 -37.33 -1.82 -2.22
C ALA A 520 -37.58 -2.94 -3.25
N PRO A 521 -37.14 -4.20 -3.02
CA PRO A 521 -36.56 -4.72 -1.79
C PRO A 521 -35.02 -4.78 -1.71
N TYR A 522 -34.27 -4.63 -2.80
CA TYR A 522 -32.81 -4.82 -2.78
C TYR A 522 -32.01 -3.51 -2.72
N ASN A 523 -32.68 -2.38 -2.46
CA ASN A 523 -32.08 -1.09 -2.07
C ASN A 523 -30.99 -0.58 -3.01
N MET A 524 -31.12 -0.85 -4.30
CA MET A 524 -30.19 -0.41 -5.35
C MET A 524 -30.97 0.28 -6.46
N CYS A 525 -30.42 1.35 -7.00
CA CYS A 525 -30.96 2.02 -8.18
C CYS A 525 -30.64 1.19 -9.44
N GLY A 526 -31.58 1.06 -10.38
CA GLY A 526 -31.40 0.24 -11.58
C GLY A 526 -32.58 -0.67 -11.92
N PHE A 527 -32.45 -1.52 -12.95
CA PHE A 527 -33.46 -2.51 -13.33
C PHE A 527 -33.37 -3.77 -12.43
N PRO A 528 -34.41 -4.45 -11.86
CA PRO A 528 -35.86 -4.42 -12.08
C PRO A 528 -36.62 -3.69 -10.95
N TYR A 529 -36.29 -2.41 -10.76
CA TYR A 529 -37.01 -1.48 -9.88
C TYR A 529 -37.57 -0.28 -10.61
N GLU A 530 -37.73 -0.40 -11.92
CA GLU A 530 -38.43 0.61 -12.68
C GLU A 530 -39.79 0.89 -12.04
N ASP A 531 -40.12 2.18 -11.96
CA ASP A 531 -41.35 2.66 -11.37
C ASP A 531 -42.56 1.91 -11.98
N ASN A 532 -43.41 1.34 -11.12
CA ASN A 532 -44.57 0.59 -11.59
C ASN A 532 -45.56 1.49 -12.35
N GLY A 533 -45.51 2.82 -12.16
CA GLY A 533 -46.18 3.78 -13.01
C GLY A 533 -45.62 3.76 -14.44
N TYR A 534 -44.29 3.79 -14.61
CA TYR A 534 -43.64 3.67 -15.93
C TYR A 534 -43.96 2.33 -16.61
N LEU A 535 -43.91 1.22 -15.87
CA LEU A 535 -44.25 -0.11 -16.42
C LEU A 535 -45.66 -0.15 -17.02
N ASN A 536 -46.61 0.53 -16.38
CA ASN A 536 -48.03 0.51 -16.75
C ASN A 536 -48.47 1.74 -17.56
N SER A 537 -47.54 2.61 -18.00
CA SER A 537 -47.87 3.84 -18.71
C SER A 537 -48.05 3.67 -20.21
N PHE A 538 -47.82 2.47 -20.77
CA PHE A 538 -47.98 2.24 -22.21
C PHE A 538 -49.45 2.39 -22.69
N PRO A 539 -49.71 3.01 -23.86
CA PRO A 539 -48.78 3.83 -24.65
C PRO A 539 -48.61 5.19 -23.97
N ASN A 540 -47.36 5.56 -23.67
CA ASN A 540 -47.06 6.68 -22.78
C ASN A 540 -47.14 8.03 -23.51
N ASN A 541 -48.33 8.37 -24.01
CA ASN A 541 -48.64 9.54 -24.85
C ASN A 541 -49.73 10.45 -24.24
N GLY A 542 -49.98 10.33 -22.93
CA GLY A 542 -51.08 11.00 -22.21
C GLY A 542 -50.71 11.53 -20.80
N PRO A 543 -51.69 12.10 -20.06
CA PRO A 543 -51.44 12.79 -18.78
C PRO A 543 -51.07 11.88 -17.60
N THR A 544 -51.09 10.56 -17.78
CA THR A 544 -50.67 9.54 -16.80
C THR A 544 -49.20 9.14 -16.98
N TYR A 545 -48.42 10.02 -17.60
CA TYR A 545 -47.00 9.83 -17.88
C TYR A 545 -46.20 9.70 -16.58
N ALA A 546 -45.41 8.62 -16.50
CA ALA A 546 -44.43 8.38 -15.47
C ALA A 546 -43.03 8.41 -16.11
N ILE A 547 -42.08 8.97 -15.37
CA ILE A 547 -40.69 9.10 -15.80
C ILE A 547 -39.97 7.77 -15.52
N PRO A 548 -39.17 7.24 -16.47
CA PRO A 548 -38.39 6.05 -16.20
C PRO A 548 -37.45 6.28 -15.02
N TYR A 549 -37.44 5.33 -14.09
CA TYR A 549 -36.59 5.36 -12.90
C TYR A 549 -35.38 4.44 -13.09
N GLY A 550 -34.20 4.92 -12.71
CA GLY A 550 -33.08 4.11 -12.27
C GLY A 550 -32.19 3.47 -13.34
N THR A 551 -31.08 4.14 -13.66
CA THR A 551 -29.87 3.54 -14.26
C THR A 551 -28.62 4.29 -13.82
N ASP A 552 -27.47 3.61 -13.86
CA ASP A 552 -26.13 4.21 -13.69
C ASP A 552 -25.82 5.24 -14.78
N TRP A 553 -24.80 6.08 -14.56
CA TRP A 553 -24.13 6.75 -15.66
C TRP A 553 -23.53 5.67 -16.61
N PRO A 554 -23.70 5.81 -17.95
CA PRO A 554 -23.20 4.87 -18.95
C PRO A 554 -21.69 4.61 -19.02
N TYR A 555 -20.91 4.95 -17.99
CA TYR A 555 -19.48 4.67 -17.97
C TYR A 555 -19.18 3.19 -17.68
N TYR A 556 -19.96 2.55 -16.81
CA TYR A 556 -19.84 1.12 -16.53
C TYR A 556 -20.95 0.29 -17.17
N ASN A 557 -22.10 0.89 -17.44
CA ASN A 557 -23.34 0.16 -17.66
C ASN A 557 -24.03 0.45 -19.01
N PRO A 558 -23.27 0.35 -20.11
CA PRO A 558 -23.64 -0.56 -21.21
C PRO A 558 -22.56 -1.62 -21.51
N ILE A 559 -21.40 -1.57 -20.82
CA ILE A 559 -20.34 -2.59 -20.96
C ILE A 559 -20.82 -3.91 -20.36
N TRP A 560 -21.51 -3.85 -19.21
CA TRP A 560 -22.08 -4.99 -18.50
C TRP A 560 -23.58 -4.79 -18.28
N PRO A 561 -24.43 -4.96 -19.31
CA PRO A 561 -25.86 -4.72 -19.17
C PRO A 561 -26.49 -5.78 -18.23
N GLU A 562 -26.53 -5.47 -16.94
CA GLU A 562 -26.95 -6.37 -15.88
C GLU A 562 -27.96 -5.71 -14.95
N SER A 563 -29.00 -6.47 -14.61
CA SER A 563 -29.99 -6.02 -13.63
C SER A 563 -29.34 -5.88 -12.25
N ALA A 564 -29.83 -4.97 -11.43
CA ALA A 564 -29.51 -4.80 -10.03
C ALA A 564 -29.70 -6.06 -9.17
N ALA A 565 -30.47 -7.05 -9.63
CA ALA A 565 -30.56 -8.37 -8.98
C ALA A 565 -29.35 -9.29 -9.27
N ASN A 566 -28.58 -9.00 -10.32
CA ASN A 566 -27.43 -9.78 -10.77
C ASN A 566 -26.09 -9.09 -10.45
N ILE A 567 -26.12 -7.83 -10.05
CA ILE A 567 -24.93 -7.10 -9.60
C ILE A 567 -24.37 -7.79 -8.35
N THR A 568 -23.08 -8.08 -8.41
CA THR A 568 -22.34 -8.62 -7.27
C THR A 568 -21.81 -7.47 -6.41
N THR A 569 -22.54 -7.18 -5.34
CA THR A 569 -22.21 -6.11 -4.39
C THR A 569 -21.02 -6.51 -3.52
N GLU A 570 -21.22 -7.53 -2.69
CA GLU A 570 -20.20 -8.17 -1.87
C GLU A 570 -19.52 -9.25 -2.68
N ARG A 571 -18.21 -9.11 -2.88
CA ARG A 571 -17.40 -9.93 -3.80
C ARG A 571 -16.56 -10.97 -3.05
N GLY A 572 -16.99 -11.34 -1.84
CA GLY A 572 -16.22 -12.21 -0.96
C GLY A 572 -15.07 -11.47 -0.27
N ALA A 573 -13.95 -12.14 -0.07
CA ALA A 573 -12.75 -11.60 0.56
C ALA A 573 -11.59 -11.45 -0.43
N ILE A 574 -10.77 -10.43 -0.19
CA ILE A 574 -9.47 -10.28 -0.83
C ILE A 574 -8.42 -10.92 0.07
N HIS A 575 -7.90 -12.06 -0.35
CA HIS A 575 -6.86 -12.80 0.36
C HIS A 575 -5.48 -12.36 -0.14
N ILE A 576 -4.79 -11.51 0.62
CA ILE A 576 -3.44 -11.07 0.29
C ILE A 576 -2.44 -11.87 1.13
N PHE A 577 -1.55 -12.61 0.47
CA PHE A 577 -0.40 -13.26 1.07
C PHE A 577 0.86 -12.50 0.66
N GLY A 578 1.13 -11.39 1.37
CA GLY A 578 2.26 -10.54 1.05
C GLY A 578 2.13 -9.10 1.54
N ALA A 579 2.36 -8.14 0.64
CA ALA A 579 2.58 -6.75 0.99
C ALA A 579 1.86 -5.76 0.06
N ILE A 580 1.38 -4.65 0.62
CA ILE A 580 0.80 -3.53 -0.13
C ILE A 580 1.58 -2.26 0.19
N ALA A 581 1.98 -1.53 -0.84
CA ALA A 581 2.53 -0.19 -0.77
C ALA A 581 1.71 0.74 -1.66
N GLN A 582 1.21 1.83 -1.11
CA GLN A 582 0.37 2.79 -1.84
C GLN A 582 0.69 4.22 -1.42
N ARG A 583 0.46 5.18 -2.31
CA ARG A 583 0.62 6.61 -2.00
C ARG A 583 -0.47 7.02 -1.04
N ARG A 584 -1.71 6.74 -1.44
CA ARG A 584 -2.90 7.04 -0.67
C ARG A 584 -3.67 5.76 -0.40
N ARG A 585 -4.51 5.75 0.64
CA ARG A 585 -5.26 4.54 1.00
C ARG A 585 -6.47 4.34 0.09
N GLY A 586 -6.39 3.34 -0.78
CA GLY A 586 -7.54 2.88 -1.57
C GLY A 586 -8.57 2.13 -0.74
N PHE A 587 -9.85 2.23 -1.12
CA PHE A 587 -10.91 1.42 -0.54
C PHE A 587 -10.93 0.04 -1.19
N VAL A 588 -10.90 -1.03 -0.40
CA VAL A 588 -11.23 -2.38 -0.89
C VAL A 588 -12.67 -2.78 -0.55
N HIS A 589 -13.32 -2.01 0.33
CA HIS A 589 -14.73 -2.13 0.69
C HIS A 589 -15.31 -0.74 0.94
N ARG A 590 -16.54 -0.50 0.48
CA ARG A 590 -17.28 0.76 0.65
C ARG A 590 -18.67 0.49 1.22
N SER A 591 -19.19 1.44 2.00
CA SER A 591 -20.54 1.33 2.58
C SER A 591 -21.67 1.67 1.60
N GLY A 592 -21.35 2.37 0.49
CA GLY A 592 -22.32 2.87 -0.49
C GLY A 592 -23.18 4.04 -0.02
N SER A 593 -22.76 4.70 1.05
CA SER A 593 -23.44 5.85 1.65
C SER A 593 -22.46 6.95 2.04
N ASP A 594 -21.30 7.00 1.37
CA ASP A 594 -20.25 7.93 1.75
C ASP A 594 -20.68 9.38 1.40
N PRO A 595 -20.62 10.32 2.36
CA PRO A 595 -21.20 11.66 2.17
C PRO A 595 -20.49 12.50 1.12
N PHE A 596 -19.25 12.16 0.76
CA PHE A 596 -18.51 12.88 -0.26
C PHE A 596 -19.02 12.47 -1.65
N ASN A 597 -18.96 11.19 -2.01
CA ASN A 597 -19.41 10.75 -3.34
C ASN A 597 -20.95 10.78 -3.46
N HIS A 598 -21.68 10.86 -2.33
CA HIS A 598 -23.13 10.92 -2.27
C HIS A 598 -23.64 12.14 -1.42
N PRO A 599 -23.40 13.40 -1.85
CA PRO A 599 -23.52 14.60 -1.00
C PRO A 599 -24.95 14.99 -0.61
N GLN A 600 -25.97 14.55 -1.34
CA GLN A 600 -27.37 14.90 -1.04
C GLN A 600 -28.16 13.80 -0.32
N GLY A 601 -27.52 12.66 -0.05
CA GLY A 601 -28.12 11.51 0.65
C GLY A 601 -29.38 10.94 -0.01
N LEU A 602 -30.11 10.08 0.72
CA LEU A 602 -31.26 9.31 0.23
C LEU A 602 -32.48 10.13 -0.22
N SER A 603 -32.53 11.45 0.01
CA SER A 603 -33.80 12.22 -0.04
C SER A 603 -33.87 13.30 -1.12
N SER A 604 -32.83 13.51 -1.92
CA SER A 604 -32.82 14.55 -2.95
C SER A 604 -32.15 14.05 -4.23
N PRO A 605 -32.68 14.40 -5.42
CA PRO A 605 -31.99 14.18 -6.68
C PRO A 605 -30.69 14.97 -6.72
N SER A 606 -29.60 14.33 -6.28
CA SER A 606 -28.28 14.76 -6.69
C SER A 606 -28.12 14.36 -8.14
N PRO A 607 -27.96 15.32 -9.07
CA PRO A 607 -27.50 14.96 -10.39
C PRO A 607 -26.15 14.28 -10.24
N TRP A 608 -25.87 13.33 -11.12
CA TRP A 608 -24.52 12.85 -11.24
C TRP A 608 -23.59 13.99 -11.65
N ASP A 609 -22.39 14.03 -11.06
CA ASP A 609 -21.32 14.95 -11.43
C ASP A 609 -19.99 14.21 -11.39
N ILE A 610 -19.60 13.59 -12.51
CA ILE A 610 -18.37 12.77 -12.57
C ILE A 610 -17.12 13.63 -12.44
N GLU A 611 -17.17 14.86 -12.96
CA GLU A 611 -16.02 15.77 -12.92
C GLU A 611 -15.67 16.12 -11.46
N ASP A 612 -16.69 16.24 -10.61
CA ASP A 612 -16.55 16.46 -9.17
C ASP A 612 -16.66 15.16 -8.34
N TYR A 613 -16.54 13.98 -8.95
CA TYR A 613 -16.58 12.67 -8.27
C TYR A 613 -17.84 12.44 -7.40
N HIS A 614 -19.00 12.90 -7.87
CA HIS A 614 -20.31 12.68 -7.26
C HIS A 614 -21.17 11.67 -8.06
N TYR A 615 -21.54 10.57 -7.42
CA TYR A 615 -22.07 9.37 -8.10
C TYR A 615 -23.57 9.11 -7.81
N SER A 616 -24.33 10.20 -7.61
CA SER A 616 -25.79 10.20 -7.33
C SER A 616 -26.21 9.24 -6.19
N GLY A 617 -27.43 8.70 -6.15
CA GLY A 617 -28.02 8.02 -4.99
C GLY A 617 -27.19 6.93 -4.30
N ASN A 618 -27.50 6.65 -3.02
CA ASN A 618 -26.82 5.60 -2.25
C ASN A 618 -27.04 4.20 -2.85
N HIS A 619 -26.10 3.30 -2.58
CA HIS A 619 -26.18 1.89 -2.92
C HIS A 619 -25.84 1.00 -1.71
N PRO A 620 -26.10 -0.32 -1.77
CA PRO A 620 -25.61 -1.24 -0.75
C PRO A 620 -24.09 -1.18 -0.62
N SER A 621 -23.56 -1.70 0.48
CA SER A 621 -22.11 -1.88 0.60
C SER A 621 -21.57 -2.78 -0.51
N CYS A 622 -20.31 -2.56 -0.88
CA CYS A 622 -19.67 -3.26 -1.99
C CYS A 622 -18.16 -3.39 -1.83
N GLY A 623 -17.60 -4.37 -2.52
CA GLY A 623 -16.17 -4.64 -2.54
C GLY A 623 -15.86 -5.98 -1.87
N TYR A 624 -14.76 -6.03 -1.14
CA TYR A 624 -14.21 -7.25 -0.56
C TYR A 624 -13.96 -7.08 0.93
N ASP A 625 -14.27 -8.11 1.71
CA ASP A 625 -13.74 -8.25 3.06
C ASP A 625 -12.21 -8.37 3.01
N LYS A 626 -11.51 -7.80 3.99
CA LYS A 626 -10.04 -7.84 4.05
C LYS A 626 -9.58 -9.12 4.73
N ASP A 627 -8.75 -9.90 4.06
CA ASP A 627 -8.05 -11.04 4.66
C ASP A 627 -6.55 -10.99 4.32
N TYR A 628 -5.77 -10.32 5.18
CA TYR A 628 -4.38 -10.00 4.88
C TYR A 628 -3.42 -10.82 5.75
N TYR A 629 -2.62 -11.64 5.08
CA TYR A 629 -1.48 -12.37 5.64
C TYR A 629 -0.17 -11.75 5.14
N TYR A 630 0.80 -11.68 6.05
CA TYR A 630 2.13 -11.22 5.69
C TYR A 630 3.02 -12.40 5.32
N ASP A 631 3.66 -12.32 4.16
CA ASP A 631 4.70 -13.26 3.77
C ASP A 631 6.02 -12.90 4.46
N ASN A 632 6.35 -13.59 5.56
CA ASN A 632 7.57 -13.30 6.34
C ASN A 632 8.86 -13.52 5.54
N ARG A 633 8.81 -14.21 4.40
CA ARG A 633 9.97 -14.39 3.53
C ARG A 633 10.44 -13.06 2.95
N PHE A 634 9.54 -12.08 2.80
CA PHE A 634 9.91 -10.73 2.36
C PHE A 634 10.86 -10.04 3.33
N LEU A 635 10.86 -10.38 4.62
CA LEU A 635 11.89 -9.89 5.55
C LEU A 635 13.31 -10.34 5.18
N PHE A 636 13.51 -11.23 4.21
CA PHE A 636 14.83 -11.74 3.83
C PHE A 636 15.11 -11.67 2.33
N VAL A 637 14.11 -11.95 1.49
CA VAL A 637 14.22 -12.00 0.04
C VAL A 637 13.10 -11.15 -0.56
N GLN A 638 13.48 -10.22 -1.43
CA GLN A 638 12.56 -9.26 -2.02
C GLN A 638 12.32 -9.62 -3.49
N PRO A 639 11.14 -9.31 -4.05
CA PRO A 639 10.93 -9.40 -5.50
C PRO A 639 11.97 -8.54 -6.25
N PRO A 640 12.44 -8.96 -7.42
CA PRO A 640 13.51 -8.28 -8.15
C PRO A 640 13.04 -6.89 -8.59
N CYS A 641 13.88 -5.86 -8.48
CA CYS A 641 13.55 -4.50 -8.93
C CYS A 641 12.31 -3.85 -8.26
N TYR A 642 11.81 -4.41 -7.16
CA TYR A 642 10.68 -3.81 -6.42
C TYR A 642 11.10 -2.50 -5.73
N PRO A 643 10.19 -1.52 -5.56
CA PRO A 643 10.50 -0.23 -4.95
C PRO A 643 11.27 -0.33 -3.63
N GLN A 644 12.41 0.34 -3.58
CA GLN A 644 13.32 0.31 -2.45
C GLN A 644 12.96 1.36 -1.41
N ILE A 645 13.18 1.03 -0.13
CA ILE A 645 13.01 1.97 0.99
C ILE A 645 14.16 2.97 1.06
N TYR A 646 15.29 2.63 0.43
CA TYR A 646 16.53 3.38 0.53
C TYR A 646 17.12 3.66 -0.85
N ARG A 647 17.04 4.91 -1.29
CA ARG A 647 17.96 5.46 -2.29
C ARG A 647 18.92 6.41 -1.57
N GLY A 648 20.09 5.90 -1.23
CA GLY A 648 21.13 6.72 -0.62
C GLY A 648 21.49 7.90 -1.52
N PHE A 649 21.28 9.11 -1.02
CA PHE A 649 22.23 10.22 -1.02
C PHE A 649 21.70 11.33 -0.09
N GLY A 650 22.47 11.68 0.93
CA GLY A 650 22.39 13.02 1.53
C GLY A 650 21.62 13.19 2.85
N ASP A 651 20.56 12.42 3.13
CA ASP A 651 19.79 12.62 4.35
C ASP A 651 19.78 11.42 5.31
N THR A 652 19.81 11.79 6.58
CA THR A 652 20.07 10.98 7.77
C THR A 652 18.91 10.06 8.14
N VAL A 653 18.30 9.36 7.17
CA VAL A 653 17.09 8.58 7.39
C VAL A 653 17.42 7.09 7.41
N LEU A 654 17.77 6.60 8.60
CA LEU A 654 17.60 5.19 8.92
C LEU A 654 16.14 5.02 9.33
N SER A 655 15.42 4.06 8.74
CA SER A 655 14.15 3.63 9.34
C SER A 655 14.42 3.12 10.76
N ASP A 656 13.59 3.52 11.72
CA ASP A 656 13.84 3.25 13.15
C ASP A 656 13.75 1.76 13.53
N PHE A 657 13.24 0.90 12.64
CA PHE A 657 13.43 -0.56 12.72
C PHE A 657 14.92 -0.96 12.84
N LYS A 658 15.84 -0.05 12.46
CA LYS A 658 17.29 -0.19 12.61
C LYS A 658 17.89 0.60 13.77
N ALA A 659 17.15 1.46 14.46
CA ALA A 659 17.63 2.05 15.72
C ALA A 659 17.83 0.98 16.80
N GLU A 660 17.18 -0.19 16.67
CA GLU A 660 17.35 -1.33 17.59
C GLU A 660 18.37 -2.39 17.13
N ASN A 661 18.79 -2.41 15.86
CA ASN A 661 19.77 -3.39 15.35
C ASN A 661 21.24 -3.01 15.58
N TRP A 662 21.52 -2.05 16.47
CA TRP A 662 22.87 -1.73 16.91
C TRP A 662 23.28 -2.66 18.05
N MET A 663 23.74 -3.87 17.72
CA MET A 663 24.37 -4.71 18.72
C MET A 663 25.79 -4.22 19.00
N LEU A 664 25.95 -3.39 20.04
CA LEU A 664 27.25 -3.17 20.68
C LEU A 664 27.68 -4.48 21.35
N LYS A 665 28.44 -5.30 20.61
CA LYS A 665 28.93 -6.58 21.15
C LYS A 665 30.25 -6.38 21.90
N ILE A 666 30.52 -7.31 22.81
CA ILE A 666 31.85 -7.44 23.41
C ILE A 666 32.78 -7.93 22.29
N PRO A 667 33.97 -7.33 22.10
CA PRO A 667 34.92 -7.79 21.10
C PRO A 667 35.21 -9.30 21.29
N PRO A 668 35.22 -10.10 20.22
CA PRO A 668 35.65 -11.50 20.32
C PRO A 668 37.08 -11.55 20.88
N LYS A 669 37.34 -12.54 21.75
CA LYS A 669 38.65 -12.73 22.39
C LYS A 669 39.73 -13.12 21.39
#